data_AF-A0A819AFP9-F1
#
_entry.id   AF-A0A819AFP9-F1
#
_cell.length_a   1.000
_cell.length_b   1.000
_cell.length_c   1.000
_cell.angle_alpha   90.00
_cell.angle_beta   90.00
_cell.angle_gamma   90.00
#
_symmetry.space_group_name_H-M   'P 1'
#
loop_
_entity.id
_entity.type
_entity.pdbx_description
1 polymer ?
#
loop_
_entity_poly.entity_id
_entity_poly.type
_entity_poly.pdbx_seq_one_letter_code
_entity_poly.pdbx_strand_id
1 'polypeptide(L)'
;MINRSWGIELWDQFDNVTKYTEKSIQFCEKYESFLKDRSTIEDDYAKALKKLTKTYSPKLKEQEEFYNKYSYTATFCSTLKELQDIASQHEIIAENLRERSIKQIQITIKECREQRKKCLDEYTKIKRQLDKQHELLIKSLRKYEECHESARRAKESYEKAHEDLDLSRAQLEKTRDTMTLKTKISEDAHTNYSSQVSLYNDTQRLFYERQLPNILCDLQQLDGKRSNEIKTIYFTFIQSHVEVLPRIQRCLDEMTKQTEQLNSYTDAQVVINEYQSGYAIPDDQKVIDLNADNYPSLLYNGADQQIYKEFNRSNTLRSTNSDYNTQNGIATIYAPSNHINGTQTLITGTPGINSRKTSGAASTIRKLFGSSSQRKACNPNNASIVTINAPYNNLPPAQRLRKFQEQILNCKNELEKKQKAKEGLMKMKLVFKENPKFGDEQDVSQQILTIDDNIDKLLAEIKRFESYISEIERTKIPTASDIDLSYSHSIYDSDQSISTQNLEVSSQNRSSSDIPEPNGNGIYEQANEFHYLPSLTSTTVQQIDTPTRESNGSFEDEDADIDQTDSQCQEQSNQGNYMKAYALYDFNGHGNNGCQYVNAASMCTGECVDILEDDHGDGWTRIQKLDGSSGFVPSSYLRIDPQTLPTSSQQIESGRF
;
A
#
# COMPACT_ATOMS: atom_id res chain seq x y z
N MET A 1 13.04 30.96 -14.28
CA MET A 1 13.85 30.19 -13.31
C MET A 1 15.07 29.66 -14.03
N ILE A 2 16.21 29.49 -13.37
CA ILE A 2 17.38 28.82 -13.98
C ILE A 2 17.08 27.32 -14.07
N ASN A 3 17.25 26.72 -15.24
CA ASN A 3 16.86 25.34 -15.49
C ASN A 3 17.96 24.36 -15.04
N ARG A 4 17.95 24.00 -13.75
CA ARG A 4 18.94 23.11 -13.12
C ARG A 4 18.91 21.70 -13.73
N SER A 5 20.08 21.13 -13.99
CA SER A 5 20.24 19.76 -14.51
C SER A 5 21.28 18.97 -13.71
N TRP A 6 21.13 17.64 -13.68
CA TRP A 6 22.09 16.73 -13.05
C TRP A 6 23.46 16.81 -13.75
N GLY A 7 23.49 17.04 -15.06
CA GLY A 7 24.73 17.18 -15.81
C GLY A 7 25.59 18.39 -15.45
N ILE A 8 25.03 19.38 -14.75
CA ILE A 8 25.76 20.56 -14.26
C ILE A 8 25.92 20.48 -12.74
N GLU A 9 24.82 20.27 -12.01
CA GLU A 9 24.77 20.40 -10.54
C GLU A 9 25.27 19.15 -9.80
N LEU A 10 25.48 18.01 -10.48
CA LEU A 10 25.82 16.71 -9.88
C LEU A 10 27.01 16.02 -10.60
N TRP A 11 27.91 16.79 -11.20
CA TRP A 11 29.06 16.30 -12.00
C TRP A 11 30.02 15.39 -11.22
N ASP A 12 30.11 15.53 -9.90
CA ASP A 12 30.92 14.70 -8.99
C ASP A 12 30.11 13.57 -8.32
N GLN A 13 28.78 13.60 -8.42
CA GLN A 13 27.86 12.75 -7.65
C GLN A 13 27.35 11.50 -8.39
N PHE A 14 28.06 11.05 -9.44
CA PHE A 14 27.64 9.93 -10.31
C PHE A 14 27.23 8.66 -9.55
N ASP A 15 27.98 8.27 -8.52
CA ASP A 15 27.67 7.11 -7.67
C ASP A 15 26.33 7.25 -6.94
N ASN A 16 25.98 8.46 -6.52
CA ASN A 16 24.75 8.72 -5.77
C ASN A 16 23.55 8.79 -6.71
N VAL A 17 23.71 9.35 -7.93
CA VAL A 17 22.73 9.23 -9.02
C VAL A 17 22.52 7.77 -9.42
N THR A 18 23.59 6.97 -9.49
CA THR A 18 23.54 5.53 -9.80
C THR A 18 22.80 4.72 -8.73
N LYS A 19 22.99 5.05 -7.43
CA LYS A 19 22.26 4.44 -6.31
C LYS A 19 20.79 4.88 -6.26
N TYR A 20 20.50 6.14 -6.58
CA TYR A 20 19.13 6.68 -6.62
C TYR A 20 18.30 6.03 -7.74
N THR A 21 18.84 6.01 -8.96
CA THR A 21 18.18 5.39 -10.12
C THR A 21 17.95 3.89 -9.93
N GLU A 22 18.83 3.16 -9.22
CA GLU A 22 18.58 1.78 -8.78
C GLU A 22 17.35 1.68 -7.87
N LYS A 23 17.35 2.41 -6.74
CA LYS A 23 16.28 2.37 -5.73
C LYS A 23 14.91 2.75 -6.33
N SER A 24 14.89 3.67 -7.28
CA SER A 24 13.66 4.11 -7.96
C SER A 24 13.05 3.03 -8.87
N ILE A 25 13.87 2.17 -9.47
CA ILE A 25 13.42 1.01 -10.27
C ILE A 25 12.97 -0.11 -9.33
N GLN A 26 13.68 -0.35 -8.23
CA GLN A 26 13.26 -1.29 -7.19
C GLN A 26 11.93 -0.91 -6.54
N PHE A 27 11.59 0.39 -6.46
CA PHE A 27 10.26 0.84 -6.07
C PHE A 27 9.17 0.44 -7.06
N CYS A 28 9.43 0.53 -8.38
CA CYS A 28 8.49 0.03 -9.39
C CYS A 28 8.23 -1.48 -9.22
N GLU A 29 9.27 -2.28 -8.97
CA GLU A 29 9.16 -3.74 -8.76
C GLU A 29 8.36 -4.07 -7.49
N LYS A 30 8.50 -3.26 -6.44
CA LYS A 30 7.63 -3.33 -5.24
C LYS A 30 6.17 -2.97 -5.58
N TYR A 31 5.93 -1.96 -6.40
CA TYR A 31 4.58 -1.55 -6.81
C TYR A 31 3.92 -2.57 -7.77
N GLU A 32 4.68 -3.20 -8.66
CA GLU A 32 4.23 -4.34 -9.47
C GLU A 32 3.76 -5.50 -8.58
N SER A 33 4.53 -5.81 -7.53
CA SER A 33 4.17 -6.85 -6.55
C SER A 33 2.86 -6.50 -5.84
N PHE A 34 2.70 -5.27 -5.36
CA PHE A 34 1.44 -4.78 -4.78
C PHE A 34 0.26 -4.89 -5.77
N LEU A 35 0.45 -4.51 -7.03
CA LEU A 35 -0.60 -4.61 -8.05
C LEU A 35 -1.02 -6.07 -8.31
N LYS A 36 -0.07 -7.02 -8.32
CA LYS A 36 -0.34 -8.47 -8.44
C LYS A 36 -1.14 -9.00 -7.27
N ASP A 37 -0.74 -8.67 -6.04
CA ASP A 37 -1.47 -9.05 -4.83
C ASP A 37 -2.89 -8.47 -4.84
N ARG A 38 -3.02 -7.19 -5.19
CA ARG A 38 -4.31 -6.48 -5.29
C ARG A 38 -5.24 -7.08 -6.35
N SER A 39 -4.72 -7.43 -7.53
CA SER A 39 -5.44 -8.18 -8.57
C SER A 39 -5.95 -9.52 -8.02
N THR A 40 -5.08 -10.27 -7.33
CA THR A 40 -5.43 -11.60 -6.82
C THR A 40 -6.54 -11.55 -5.77
N ILE A 41 -6.52 -10.53 -4.90
CA ILE A 41 -7.57 -10.28 -3.90
C ILE A 41 -8.94 -10.01 -4.56
N GLU A 42 -8.99 -9.20 -5.62
CA GLU A 42 -10.25 -8.97 -6.37
C GLU A 42 -10.72 -10.24 -7.09
N ASP A 43 -9.80 -10.97 -7.71
CA ASP A 43 -10.06 -12.22 -8.45
C ASP A 43 -10.67 -13.30 -7.54
N ASP A 44 -10.13 -13.45 -6.32
CA ASP A 44 -10.62 -14.41 -5.33
C ASP A 44 -11.91 -13.96 -4.64
N TYR A 45 -12.11 -12.64 -4.44
CA TYR A 45 -13.38 -12.09 -3.97
C TYR A 45 -14.51 -12.33 -4.98
N ALA A 46 -14.25 -12.05 -6.27
CA ALA A 46 -15.15 -12.36 -7.38
C ALA A 46 -15.52 -13.86 -7.41
N LYS A 47 -14.54 -14.77 -7.37
CA LYS A 47 -14.79 -16.22 -7.29
C LYS A 47 -15.61 -16.62 -6.08
N ALA A 48 -15.35 -16.02 -4.91
CA ALA A 48 -16.08 -16.32 -3.68
C ALA A 48 -17.57 -15.93 -3.81
N LEU A 49 -17.87 -14.74 -4.36
CA LEU A 49 -19.25 -14.32 -4.64
C LEU A 49 -19.91 -15.19 -5.72
N LYS A 50 -19.24 -15.46 -6.86
CA LYS A 50 -19.78 -16.34 -7.93
C LYS A 50 -20.03 -17.77 -7.46
N LYS A 51 -19.28 -18.24 -6.45
CA LYS A 51 -19.52 -19.53 -5.78
C LYS A 51 -20.70 -19.44 -4.82
N LEU A 52 -20.85 -18.33 -4.08
CA LEU A 52 -21.96 -18.10 -3.16
C LEU A 52 -23.30 -18.10 -3.92
N THR A 53 -23.45 -17.24 -4.93
CA THR A 53 -24.66 -17.13 -5.77
C THR A 53 -25.07 -18.51 -6.33
N LYS A 54 -24.16 -19.17 -7.06
CA LYS A 54 -24.35 -20.51 -7.63
C LYS A 54 -24.64 -21.62 -6.60
N THR A 55 -24.29 -21.42 -5.33
CA THR A 55 -24.64 -22.37 -4.27
C THR A 55 -26.12 -22.27 -3.89
N TYR A 56 -26.70 -21.06 -3.91
CA TYR A 56 -28.08 -20.78 -3.48
C TYR A 56 -29.09 -20.65 -4.64
N SER A 57 -28.67 -20.45 -5.88
CA SER A 57 -29.57 -20.50 -7.05
C SER A 57 -30.31 -21.85 -7.15
N PRO A 58 -31.57 -21.87 -7.64
CA PRO A 58 -32.30 -23.11 -7.94
C PRO A 58 -31.56 -23.95 -8.98
N LYS A 59 -31.68 -25.28 -8.88
CA LYS A 59 -30.89 -26.25 -9.70
C LYS A 59 -31.75 -27.26 -10.46
N LEU A 60 -33.05 -27.29 -10.17
CA LEU A 60 -34.05 -28.18 -10.76
C LEU A 60 -35.25 -27.35 -11.22
N LYS A 61 -35.94 -27.78 -12.28
CA LYS A 61 -37.09 -27.04 -12.81
C LYS A 61 -38.21 -26.87 -11.78
N GLU A 62 -38.50 -27.89 -10.99
CA GLU A 62 -39.50 -27.83 -9.90
C GLU A 62 -39.13 -26.81 -8.82
N GLN A 63 -37.82 -26.64 -8.54
CA GLN A 63 -37.36 -25.53 -7.69
C GLN A 63 -37.54 -24.20 -8.38
N GLU A 64 -37.16 -24.09 -9.65
CA GLU A 64 -37.25 -22.84 -10.42
C GLU A 64 -38.71 -22.37 -10.58
N GLU A 65 -39.66 -23.29 -10.75
CA GLU A 65 -41.11 -23.02 -10.71
C GLU A 65 -41.55 -22.51 -9.34
N PHE A 66 -41.15 -23.17 -8.24
CA PHE A 66 -41.44 -22.68 -6.87
C PHE A 66 -40.82 -21.29 -6.61
N TYR A 67 -39.57 -21.06 -7.03
CA TYR A 67 -38.88 -19.80 -6.80
C TYR A 67 -39.48 -18.63 -7.60
N ASN A 68 -40.07 -18.89 -8.77
CA ASN A 68 -40.79 -17.88 -9.55
C ASN A 68 -42.26 -17.71 -9.13
N LYS A 69 -42.77 -18.50 -8.17
CA LYS A 69 -44.19 -18.54 -7.80
C LYS A 69 -44.62 -17.45 -6.81
N TYR A 70 -43.73 -17.05 -5.91
CA TYR A 70 -44.00 -16.09 -4.84
C TYR A 70 -43.07 -14.88 -4.95
N SER A 71 -43.54 -13.70 -4.57
CA SER A 71 -42.76 -12.46 -4.63
C SER A 71 -41.45 -12.57 -3.83
N TYR A 72 -41.52 -13.11 -2.60
CA TYR A 72 -40.35 -13.24 -1.74
C TYR A 72 -39.26 -14.18 -2.29
N THR A 73 -39.63 -15.24 -3.01
CA THR A 73 -38.67 -16.14 -3.65
C THR A 73 -38.14 -15.57 -4.96
N ALA A 74 -38.98 -14.87 -5.73
CA ALA A 74 -38.59 -14.25 -6.99
C ALA A 74 -37.59 -13.11 -6.74
N THR A 75 -37.86 -12.22 -5.79
CA THR A 75 -36.94 -11.15 -5.36
C THR A 75 -35.60 -11.72 -4.89
N PHE A 76 -35.59 -12.79 -4.09
CA PHE A 76 -34.32 -13.45 -3.69
C PHE A 76 -33.52 -13.95 -4.91
N CYS A 77 -34.19 -14.57 -5.89
CA CYS A 77 -33.56 -14.97 -7.15
C CYS A 77 -33.05 -13.78 -7.97
N SER A 78 -33.72 -12.62 -7.94
CA SER A 78 -33.22 -11.37 -8.53
C SER A 78 -31.98 -10.85 -7.79
N THR A 79 -31.99 -10.82 -6.45
CA THR A 79 -30.81 -10.45 -5.64
C THR A 79 -29.60 -11.35 -5.90
N LEU A 80 -29.80 -12.66 -6.11
CA LEU A 80 -28.71 -13.57 -6.50
C LEU A 80 -28.13 -13.27 -7.89
N LYS A 81 -28.92 -12.74 -8.83
CA LYS A 81 -28.46 -12.32 -10.17
C LYS A 81 -27.66 -11.01 -10.07
N GLU A 82 -28.19 -10.00 -9.39
CA GLU A 82 -27.48 -8.72 -9.24
C GLU A 82 -26.18 -8.87 -8.42
N LEU A 83 -26.13 -9.81 -7.45
CA LEU A 83 -24.87 -10.15 -6.75
C LEU A 83 -23.86 -10.89 -7.65
N GLN A 84 -24.34 -11.66 -8.63
CA GLN A 84 -23.51 -12.31 -9.66
C GLN A 84 -22.94 -11.29 -10.66
N ASP A 85 -23.70 -10.24 -10.99
CA ASP A 85 -23.24 -9.12 -11.81
C ASP A 85 -22.17 -8.28 -11.07
N ILE A 86 -22.39 -7.96 -9.78
CA ILE A 86 -21.38 -7.31 -8.92
C ILE A 86 -20.11 -8.15 -8.87
N ALA A 87 -20.21 -9.46 -8.63
CA ALA A 87 -19.07 -10.37 -8.63
C ALA A 87 -18.29 -10.37 -9.96
N SER A 88 -18.99 -10.13 -11.07
CA SER A 88 -18.37 -10.01 -12.40
C SER A 88 -17.73 -8.64 -12.62
N GLN A 89 -18.21 -7.57 -11.98
CA GLN A 89 -17.51 -6.27 -11.96
C GLN A 89 -16.17 -6.35 -11.22
N HIS A 90 -16.10 -7.08 -10.11
CA HIS A 90 -14.85 -7.29 -9.38
C HIS A 90 -13.81 -8.12 -10.17
N GLU A 91 -14.27 -9.06 -10.99
CA GLU A 91 -13.41 -9.78 -11.94
C GLU A 91 -12.85 -8.85 -13.03
N ILE A 92 -13.65 -7.90 -13.51
CA ILE A 92 -13.22 -6.86 -14.48
C ILE A 92 -12.18 -5.91 -13.86
N ILE A 93 -12.29 -5.55 -12.56
CA ILE A 93 -11.22 -4.83 -11.85
C ILE A 93 -9.93 -5.66 -11.90
N ALA A 94 -10.00 -6.94 -11.51
CA ALA A 94 -8.85 -7.83 -11.46
C ALA A 94 -8.17 -7.98 -12.83
N GLU A 95 -8.96 -8.11 -13.90
CA GLU A 95 -8.47 -8.16 -15.28
C GLU A 95 -7.85 -6.83 -15.73
N ASN A 96 -8.50 -5.69 -15.50
CA ASN A 96 -7.95 -4.36 -15.82
C ASN A 96 -6.62 -4.08 -15.10
N LEU A 97 -6.48 -4.53 -13.85
CA LEU A 97 -5.22 -4.44 -13.10
C LEU A 97 -4.12 -5.30 -13.75
N ARG A 98 -4.44 -6.52 -14.20
CA ARG A 98 -3.50 -7.40 -14.93
C ARG A 98 -3.11 -6.83 -16.29
N GLU A 99 -4.09 -6.53 -17.12
CA GLU A 99 -3.92 -6.23 -18.54
C GLU A 99 -3.42 -4.81 -18.80
N ARG A 100 -3.86 -3.83 -18.00
CA ARG A 100 -3.43 -2.42 -18.16
C ARG A 100 -2.28 -2.09 -17.21
N SER A 101 -2.47 -2.24 -15.90
CA SER A 101 -1.53 -1.70 -14.89
C SER A 101 -0.26 -2.54 -14.74
N ILE A 102 -0.38 -3.86 -14.58
CA ILE A 102 0.76 -4.77 -14.35
C ILE A 102 1.62 -4.91 -15.62
N LYS A 103 1.01 -4.99 -16.81
CA LYS A 103 1.77 -5.02 -18.07
C LYS A 103 2.53 -3.71 -18.32
N GLN A 104 1.91 -2.55 -18.09
CA GLN A 104 2.61 -1.26 -18.29
C GLN A 104 3.81 -1.12 -17.35
N ILE A 105 3.66 -1.40 -16.04
CA ILE A 105 4.78 -1.26 -15.11
C ILE A 105 5.93 -2.23 -15.41
N GLN A 106 5.63 -3.45 -15.89
CA GLN A 106 6.66 -4.40 -16.36
C GLN A 106 7.44 -3.88 -17.56
N ILE A 107 6.76 -3.22 -18.52
CA ILE A 107 7.41 -2.55 -19.65
C ILE A 107 8.28 -1.40 -19.14
N THR A 108 7.76 -0.54 -18.26
CA THR A 108 8.53 0.57 -17.64
C THR A 108 9.79 0.06 -16.93
N ILE A 109 9.69 -0.97 -16.09
CA ILE A 109 10.82 -1.58 -15.38
C ILE A 109 11.88 -2.09 -16.37
N LYS A 110 11.46 -2.82 -17.41
CA LYS A 110 12.36 -3.38 -18.42
C LYS A 110 13.11 -2.28 -19.17
N GLU A 111 12.39 -1.28 -19.68
CA GLU A 111 13.00 -0.14 -20.38
C GLU A 111 13.98 0.63 -19.47
N CYS A 112 13.58 0.89 -18.22
CA CYS A 112 14.42 1.63 -17.29
C CYS A 112 15.71 0.88 -16.95
N ARG A 113 15.64 -0.44 -16.73
CA ARG A 113 16.84 -1.28 -16.53
C ARG A 113 17.75 -1.27 -17.76
N GLU A 114 17.19 -1.34 -18.98
CA GLU A 114 17.98 -1.35 -20.22
C GLU A 114 18.64 0.01 -20.52
N GLN A 115 17.90 1.11 -20.41
CA GLN A 115 18.42 2.46 -20.63
C GLN A 115 19.46 2.86 -19.58
N ARG A 116 19.20 2.58 -18.30
CA ARG A 116 20.18 2.79 -17.22
C ARG A 116 21.46 2.02 -17.49
N LYS A 117 21.38 0.75 -17.90
CA LYS A 117 22.57 -0.05 -18.22
C LYS A 117 23.42 0.62 -19.30
N LYS A 118 22.82 1.11 -20.40
CA LYS A 118 23.54 1.81 -21.48
C LYS A 118 24.33 3.02 -20.94
N CYS A 119 23.71 3.83 -20.08
CA CYS A 119 24.35 4.98 -19.44
C CYS A 119 25.54 4.57 -18.54
N LEU A 120 25.41 3.49 -17.76
CA LEU A 120 26.49 2.99 -16.89
C LEU A 120 27.64 2.34 -17.67
N ASP A 121 27.33 1.59 -18.74
CA ASP A 121 28.33 0.99 -19.64
C ASP A 121 29.11 2.09 -20.37
N GLU A 122 28.46 3.16 -20.81
CA GLU A 122 29.12 4.31 -21.45
C GLU A 122 29.97 5.12 -20.46
N TYR A 123 29.46 5.43 -19.26
CA TYR A 123 30.25 6.07 -18.20
C TYR A 123 31.53 5.27 -17.92
N THR A 124 31.39 3.95 -17.76
CA THR A 124 32.51 3.05 -17.50
C THR A 124 33.55 3.07 -18.63
N LYS A 125 33.10 3.22 -19.89
CA LYS A 125 33.97 3.37 -21.07
C LYS A 125 34.73 4.70 -21.05
N ILE A 126 34.05 5.84 -20.87
CA ILE A 126 34.69 7.17 -20.88
C ILE A 126 35.61 7.38 -19.67
N LYS A 127 35.23 6.86 -18.49
CA LYS A 127 36.04 6.96 -17.27
C LYS A 127 37.35 6.17 -17.40
N ARG A 128 37.29 4.93 -17.92
CA ARG A 128 38.50 4.15 -18.26
C ARG A 128 39.40 4.86 -19.30
N GLN A 129 38.84 5.62 -20.23
CA GLN A 129 39.63 6.41 -21.18
C GLN A 129 40.38 7.55 -20.48
N LEU A 130 39.70 8.32 -19.62
CA LEU A 130 40.33 9.39 -18.82
C LEU A 130 41.42 8.83 -17.89
N ASP A 131 41.12 7.75 -17.17
CA ASP A 131 42.05 7.14 -16.21
C ASP A 131 43.29 6.57 -16.91
N LYS A 132 43.15 6.02 -18.12
CA LYS A 132 44.28 5.58 -18.95
C LYS A 132 45.16 6.74 -19.39
N GLN A 133 44.59 7.89 -19.78
CA GLN A 133 45.39 9.07 -20.14
C GLN A 133 46.10 9.66 -18.92
N HIS A 134 45.46 9.64 -17.75
CA HIS A 134 46.12 10.00 -16.48
C HIS A 134 47.30 9.06 -16.16
N GLU A 135 47.14 7.75 -16.36
CA GLU A 135 48.22 6.78 -16.16
C GLU A 135 49.42 7.03 -17.11
N LEU A 136 49.16 7.40 -18.37
CA LEU A 136 50.20 7.76 -19.35
C LEU A 136 50.91 9.07 -18.98
N LEU A 137 50.17 10.09 -18.54
CA LEU A 137 50.72 11.34 -18.02
C LEU A 137 51.68 11.08 -16.84
N ILE A 138 51.23 10.34 -15.82
CA ILE A 138 52.05 10.01 -14.64
C ILE A 138 53.28 9.16 -15.01
N LYS A 139 53.19 8.27 -16.01
CA LYS A 139 54.35 7.53 -16.53
C LYS A 139 55.36 8.43 -17.24
N SER A 140 54.89 9.36 -18.09
CA SER A 140 55.77 10.30 -18.80
C SER A 140 56.47 11.29 -17.86
N LEU A 141 55.75 11.78 -16.82
CA LEU A 141 56.33 12.62 -15.76
C LEU A 141 57.50 11.90 -15.06
N ARG A 142 57.26 10.69 -14.54
CA ARG A 142 58.31 9.88 -13.88
C ARG A 142 59.51 9.60 -14.77
N LYS A 143 59.29 9.41 -16.07
CA LYS A 143 60.38 9.20 -17.04
C LYS A 143 61.17 10.49 -17.29
N TYR A 144 60.50 11.64 -17.36
CA TYR A 144 61.15 12.94 -17.43
C TYR A 144 61.97 13.24 -16.16
N GLU A 145 61.41 13.01 -14.97
CA GLU A 145 62.12 13.16 -13.68
C GLU A 145 63.42 12.33 -13.63
N GLU A 146 63.34 11.04 -14.00
CA GLU A 146 64.50 10.13 -14.07
C GLU A 146 65.57 10.60 -15.06
N CYS A 147 65.15 11.01 -16.27
CA CYS A 147 66.05 11.48 -17.32
C CYS A 147 66.69 12.83 -16.97
N HIS A 148 65.93 13.75 -16.38
CA HIS A 148 66.40 15.07 -15.95
C HIS A 148 67.41 14.96 -14.80
N GLU A 149 67.15 14.14 -13.79
CA GLU A 149 68.11 13.86 -12.72
C GLU A 149 69.37 13.15 -13.26
N SER A 150 69.22 12.26 -14.24
CA SER A 150 70.37 11.65 -14.92
C SER A 150 71.16 12.64 -15.79
N ALA A 151 70.53 13.69 -16.33
CA ALA A 151 71.20 14.75 -17.06
C ALA A 151 71.94 15.70 -16.12
N ARG A 152 71.32 16.11 -15.01
CA ARG A 152 71.94 16.92 -13.94
C ARG A 152 73.23 16.27 -13.43
N ARG A 153 73.18 14.98 -13.07
CA ARG A 153 74.38 14.23 -12.61
C ARG A 153 75.46 14.12 -13.68
N ALA A 154 75.09 13.97 -14.96
CA ALA A 154 76.05 13.92 -16.06
C ALA A 154 76.72 15.29 -16.28
N LYS A 155 75.96 16.38 -16.15
CA LYS A 155 76.47 17.75 -16.20
C LYS A 155 77.45 18.04 -15.05
N GLU A 156 77.07 17.75 -13.80
CA GLU A 156 77.95 17.92 -12.63
C GLU A 156 79.24 17.07 -12.72
N SER A 157 79.17 15.91 -13.37
CA SER A 157 80.34 15.06 -13.63
C SER A 157 81.25 15.62 -14.73
N TYR A 158 80.68 16.26 -15.76
CA TYR A 158 81.44 16.97 -16.79
C TYR A 158 82.10 18.25 -16.23
N GLU A 159 81.39 19.03 -15.41
CA GLU A 159 81.92 20.26 -14.79
C GLU A 159 83.14 19.95 -13.92
N LYS A 160 83.04 18.96 -13.02
CA LYS A 160 84.18 18.50 -12.21
C LYS A 160 85.34 17.94 -13.05
N ALA A 161 85.03 17.22 -14.14
CA ALA A 161 86.05 16.72 -15.06
C ALA A 161 86.72 17.83 -15.89
N HIS A 162 86.08 18.99 -16.04
CA HIS A 162 86.64 20.14 -16.76
C HIS A 162 87.56 20.99 -15.86
N GLU A 163 87.32 20.99 -14.55
CA GLU A 163 88.15 21.65 -13.52
C GLU A 163 89.42 20.84 -13.16
N ASP A 164 89.47 19.54 -13.48
CA ASP A 164 90.59 18.64 -13.20
C ASP A 164 91.74 18.83 -14.20
N LEU A 165 92.86 19.37 -13.71
CA LEU A 165 94.07 19.67 -14.49
C LEU A 165 94.89 18.42 -14.86
N ASP A 166 94.75 17.31 -14.12
CA ASP A 166 95.46 16.06 -14.37
C ASP A 166 94.68 15.13 -15.32
N LEU A 167 93.47 15.51 -15.73
CA LEU A 167 92.59 14.68 -16.53
C LEU A 167 92.97 14.64 -18.02
N SER A 168 93.11 13.43 -18.56
CA SER A 168 93.35 13.24 -20.00
C SER A 168 92.22 13.82 -20.85
N ARG A 169 92.57 14.55 -21.91
CA ARG A 169 91.64 15.13 -22.90
C ARG A 169 90.64 14.12 -23.48
N ALA A 170 91.05 12.86 -23.65
CA ALA A 170 90.15 11.80 -24.12
C ALA A 170 89.10 11.37 -23.08
N GLN A 171 89.41 11.53 -21.80
CA GLN A 171 88.49 11.27 -20.68
C GLN A 171 87.49 12.44 -20.52
N LEU A 172 87.96 13.68 -20.70
CA LEU A 172 87.12 14.88 -20.70
C LEU A 172 86.10 14.90 -21.86
N GLU A 173 86.51 14.55 -23.08
CA GLU A 173 85.56 14.48 -24.20
C GLU A 173 84.50 13.38 -23.96
N LYS A 174 84.88 12.26 -23.32
CA LYS A 174 83.94 11.20 -22.95
C LYS A 174 82.90 11.64 -21.90
N THR A 175 83.27 12.46 -20.91
CA THR A 175 82.29 13.02 -19.96
C THR A 175 81.39 14.05 -20.65
N ARG A 176 81.93 14.84 -21.60
CA ARG A 176 81.17 15.75 -22.45
C ARG A 176 80.11 15.04 -23.29
N ASP A 177 80.49 13.98 -24.01
CA ASP A 177 79.58 13.16 -24.83
C ASP A 177 78.48 12.51 -23.96
N THR A 178 78.83 12.12 -22.73
CA THR A 178 77.85 11.60 -21.76
C THR A 178 76.86 12.69 -21.32
N MET A 179 77.34 13.90 -21.08
CA MET A 179 76.53 15.06 -20.70
C MET A 179 75.58 15.50 -21.83
N THR A 180 76.07 15.61 -23.08
CA THR A 180 75.24 16.01 -24.22
C THR A 180 74.18 14.96 -24.54
N LEU A 181 74.54 13.67 -24.55
CA LEU A 181 73.61 12.56 -24.75
C LEU A 181 72.51 12.53 -23.67
N LYS A 182 72.87 12.68 -22.39
CA LYS A 182 71.90 12.68 -21.30
C LYS A 182 71.00 13.91 -21.30
N THR A 183 71.54 15.08 -21.65
CA THR A 183 70.75 16.31 -21.83
C THR A 183 69.70 16.10 -22.91
N LYS A 184 70.07 15.62 -24.10
CA LYS A 184 69.13 15.33 -25.18
C LYS A 184 68.04 14.32 -24.77
N ILE A 185 68.41 13.23 -24.08
CA ILE A 185 67.44 12.24 -23.58
C ILE A 185 66.43 12.89 -22.60
N SER A 186 66.85 13.89 -21.82
CA SER A 186 65.94 14.67 -20.97
C SER A 186 65.04 15.63 -21.76
N GLU A 187 65.52 16.21 -22.86
CA GLU A 187 64.74 17.08 -23.75
C GLU A 187 63.68 16.28 -24.53
N ASP A 188 64.05 15.10 -25.04
CA ASP A 188 63.14 14.13 -25.67
C ASP A 188 62.05 13.68 -24.67
N ALA A 189 62.42 13.40 -23.41
CA ALA A 189 61.49 13.02 -22.35
C ALA A 189 60.57 14.17 -21.92
N HIS A 190 61.10 15.41 -21.80
CA HIS A 190 60.30 16.61 -21.54
C HIS A 190 59.25 16.85 -22.62
N THR A 191 59.65 16.69 -23.89
CA THR A 191 58.76 16.83 -25.05
C THR A 191 57.64 15.79 -25.03
N ASN A 192 57.95 14.54 -24.65
CA ASN A 192 56.94 13.50 -24.47
C ASN A 192 55.97 13.84 -23.32
N TYR A 193 56.47 14.26 -22.15
CA TYR A 193 55.65 14.67 -21.01
C TYR A 193 54.71 15.83 -21.38
N SER A 194 55.22 16.89 -21.99
CA SER A 194 54.43 18.04 -22.45
C SER A 194 53.30 17.63 -23.42
N SER A 195 53.57 16.69 -24.32
CA SER A 195 52.55 16.09 -25.20
C SER A 195 51.48 15.31 -24.43
N GLN A 196 51.84 14.55 -23.39
CA GLN A 196 50.86 13.86 -22.54
C GLN A 196 50.04 14.84 -21.68
N VAL A 197 50.61 15.97 -21.23
CA VAL A 197 49.87 17.03 -20.51
C VAL A 197 48.75 17.59 -21.39
N SER A 198 49.03 17.95 -22.65
CA SER A 198 47.99 18.42 -23.58
C SER A 198 46.90 17.37 -23.78
N LEU A 199 47.29 16.13 -24.11
CA LEU A 199 46.35 15.04 -24.38
C LEU A 199 45.47 14.70 -23.17
N TYR A 200 46.03 14.77 -21.96
CA TYR A 200 45.26 14.59 -20.73
C TYR A 200 44.27 15.75 -20.51
N ASN A 201 44.72 17.01 -20.64
CA ASN A 201 43.86 18.18 -20.46
C ASN A 201 42.70 18.21 -21.48
N ASP A 202 42.95 17.82 -22.73
CA ASP A 202 41.91 17.69 -23.76
C ASP A 202 40.92 16.56 -23.45
N THR A 203 41.42 15.42 -22.94
CA THR A 203 40.56 14.31 -22.49
C THR A 203 39.75 14.66 -21.24
N GLN A 204 40.33 15.42 -20.31
CA GLN A 204 39.70 15.87 -19.07
C GLN A 204 38.57 16.86 -19.35
N ARG A 205 38.82 17.87 -20.19
CA ARG A 205 37.78 18.81 -20.66
C ARG A 205 36.66 18.09 -21.38
N LEU A 206 36.98 17.21 -22.35
CA LEU A 206 35.99 16.39 -23.04
C LEU A 206 35.11 15.57 -22.08
N PHE A 207 35.70 14.98 -21.03
CA PHE A 207 34.99 14.21 -20.03
C PHE A 207 34.02 15.08 -19.20
N TYR A 208 34.50 16.16 -18.59
CA TYR A 208 33.71 16.98 -17.64
C TYR A 208 32.79 18.01 -18.32
N GLU A 209 33.18 18.60 -19.45
CA GLU A 209 32.40 19.64 -20.14
C GLU A 209 31.32 19.07 -21.06
N ARG A 210 31.42 17.79 -21.46
CA ARG A 210 30.51 17.19 -22.46
C ARG A 210 30.06 15.77 -22.15
N GLN A 211 30.97 14.82 -21.95
CA GLN A 211 30.57 13.40 -21.90
C GLN A 211 29.81 13.04 -20.63
N LEU A 212 30.31 13.41 -19.45
CA LEU A 212 29.65 13.15 -18.18
C LEU A 212 28.35 13.97 -17.99
N PRO A 213 28.29 15.27 -18.34
CA PRO A 213 27.03 16.02 -18.35
C PRO A 213 25.92 15.36 -19.17
N ASN A 214 26.23 14.86 -20.37
CA ASN A 214 25.24 14.19 -21.22
C ASN A 214 24.68 12.93 -20.54
N ILE A 215 25.55 12.05 -20.02
CA ILE A 215 25.11 10.80 -19.35
C ILE A 215 24.26 11.09 -18.11
N LEU A 216 24.60 12.13 -17.34
CA LEU A 216 23.81 12.57 -16.18
C LEU A 216 22.45 13.17 -16.60
N CYS A 217 22.40 13.91 -17.71
CA CYS A 217 21.16 14.40 -18.31
C CYS A 217 20.29 13.28 -18.89
N ASP A 218 20.87 12.21 -19.44
CA ASP A 218 20.13 11.03 -19.91
C ASP A 218 19.56 10.22 -18.74
N LEU A 219 20.32 10.08 -17.65
CA LEU A 219 19.82 9.52 -16.39
C LEU A 219 18.70 10.39 -15.78
N GLN A 220 18.76 11.72 -15.90
CA GLN A 220 17.70 12.63 -15.46
C GLN A 220 16.43 12.51 -16.32
N GLN A 221 16.57 12.40 -17.64
CA GLN A 221 15.45 12.17 -18.57
C GLN A 221 14.78 10.82 -18.34
N LEU A 222 15.58 9.76 -18.10
CA LEU A 222 15.10 8.44 -17.71
C LEU A 222 14.29 8.50 -16.40
N ASP A 223 14.79 9.22 -15.40
CA ASP A 223 14.09 9.40 -14.12
C ASP A 223 12.74 10.10 -14.31
N GLY A 224 12.74 11.18 -15.09
CA GLY A 224 11.54 11.93 -15.48
C GLY A 224 10.53 11.07 -16.25
N LYS A 225 10.98 10.25 -17.22
CA LYS A 225 10.11 9.30 -17.94
C LYS A 225 9.48 8.32 -16.96
N ARG A 226 10.28 7.63 -16.14
CA ARG A 226 9.79 6.66 -15.14
C ARG A 226 8.78 7.31 -14.18
N SER A 227 9.04 8.53 -13.72
CA SER A 227 8.13 9.28 -12.84
C SER A 227 6.77 9.54 -13.49
N ASN A 228 6.76 9.94 -14.78
CA ASN A 228 5.53 10.15 -15.54
C ASN A 228 4.79 8.84 -15.84
N GLU A 229 5.49 7.75 -16.17
CA GLU A 229 4.89 6.42 -16.34
C GLU A 229 4.21 5.93 -15.04
N ILE A 230 4.89 6.07 -13.89
CA ILE A 230 4.32 5.74 -12.57
C ILE A 230 3.03 6.55 -12.32
N LYS A 231 3.03 7.86 -12.63
CA LYS A 231 1.85 8.72 -12.53
C LYS A 231 0.69 8.22 -13.41
N THR A 232 0.97 7.83 -14.65
CA THR A 232 -0.03 7.22 -15.55
C THR A 232 -0.58 5.91 -14.99
N ILE A 233 0.28 5.03 -14.46
CA ILE A 233 -0.13 3.76 -13.85
C ILE A 233 -1.02 3.99 -12.62
N TYR A 234 -0.73 4.99 -11.77
CA TYR A 234 -1.62 5.38 -10.66
C TYR A 234 -3.00 5.86 -11.16
N PHE A 235 -3.07 6.63 -12.24
CA PHE A 235 -4.36 6.99 -12.84
C PHE A 235 -5.10 5.79 -13.44
N THR A 236 -4.40 4.87 -14.11
CA THR A 236 -5.00 3.62 -14.63
C THR A 236 -5.53 2.73 -13.49
N PHE A 237 -4.80 2.64 -12.38
CA PHE A 237 -5.23 1.95 -11.17
C PHE A 237 -6.55 2.55 -10.63
N ILE A 238 -6.62 3.88 -10.46
CA ILE A 238 -7.83 4.56 -9.97
C ILE A 238 -9.00 4.36 -10.95
N GLN A 239 -8.78 4.56 -12.27
CA GLN A 239 -9.81 4.37 -13.28
C GLN A 239 -10.35 2.94 -13.32
N SER A 240 -9.51 1.91 -13.12
CA SER A 240 -9.98 0.51 -13.08
C SER A 240 -11.02 0.23 -11.98
N HIS A 241 -11.03 1.03 -10.92
CA HIS A 241 -12.05 1.02 -9.88
C HIS A 241 -13.25 1.92 -10.22
N VAL A 242 -13.02 3.13 -10.76
CA VAL A 242 -14.09 4.09 -11.11
C VAL A 242 -14.98 3.57 -12.24
N GLU A 243 -14.41 2.92 -13.26
CA GLU A 243 -15.12 2.38 -14.43
C GLU A 243 -16.29 1.44 -14.05
N VAL A 244 -16.22 0.73 -12.93
CA VAL A 244 -17.25 -0.25 -12.52
C VAL A 244 -18.29 0.30 -11.54
N LEU A 245 -18.05 1.44 -10.88
CA LEU A 245 -18.97 1.98 -9.87
C LEU A 245 -20.41 2.18 -10.39
N PRO A 246 -20.66 2.72 -11.62
CA PRO A 246 -22.02 2.88 -12.14
C PRO A 246 -22.73 1.54 -12.37
N ARG A 247 -21.99 0.45 -12.62
CA ARG A 247 -22.57 -0.89 -12.79
C ARG A 247 -22.93 -1.51 -11.45
N ILE A 248 -22.07 -1.35 -10.44
CA ILE A 248 -22.35 -1.78 -9.06
C ILE A 248 -23.54 -1.02 -8.48
N GLN A 249 -23.63 0.31 -8.68
CA GLN A 249 -24.76 1.12 -8.23
C GLN A 249 -26.08 0.61 -8.82
N ARG A 250 -26.16 0.43 -10.15
CA ARG A 250 -27.34 -0.14 -10.83
C ARG A 250 -27.79 -1.48 -10.23
N CYS A 251 -26.85 -2.35 -9.86
CA CYS A 251 -27.18 -3.62 -9.22
C CYS A 251 -27.86 -3.44 -7.85
N LEU A 252 -27.39 -2.47 -7.05
CA LEU A 252 -27.99 -2.13 -5.76
C LEU A 252 -29.35 -1.43 -5.92
N ASP A 253 -29.50 -0.57 -6.93
CA ASP A 253 -30.76 0.09 -7.27
C ASP A 253 -31.83 -0.94 -7.67
N GLU A 254 -31.48 -1.91 -8.53
CA GLU A 254 -32.41 -2.96 -8.92
C GLU A 254 -32.71 -3.93 -7.77
N MET A 255 -31.74 -4.30 -6.92
CA MET A 255 -32.03 -5.04 -5.67
C MET A 255 -33.06 -4.33 -4.79
N THR A 256 -32.96 -3.01 -4.67
CA THR A 256 -33.89 -2.19 -3.89
C THR A 256 -35.29 -2.21 -4.52
N LYS A 257 -35.38 -1.89 -5.81
CA LYS A 257 -36.62 -1.91 -6.60
C LYS A 257 -37.31 -3.29 -6.65
N GLN A 258 -36.54 -4.39 -6.64
CA GLN A 258 -37.08 -5.75 -6.54
C GLN A 258 -37.59 -6.08 -5.13
N THR A 259 -37.09 -5.39 -4.09
CA THR A 259 -37.55 -5.52 -2.71
C THR A 259 -38.82 -4.71 -2.45
N GLU A 260 -38.97 -3.55 -3.10
CA GLU A 260 -40.20 -2.73 -3.06
C GLU A 260 -41.42 -3.41 -3.70
N GLN A 261 -41.20 -4.40 -4.58
CA GLN A 261 -42.24 -5.19 -5.23
C GLN A 261 -42.75 -6.38 -4.38
N LEU A 262 -42.20 -6.61 -3.19
CA LEU A 262 -42.64 -7.66 -2.27
C LEU A 262 -44.07 -7.41 -1.79
N ASN A 263 -44.96 -8.39 -1.96
CA ASN A 263 -46.39 -8.22 -1.69
C ASN A 263 -47.01 -9.48 -1.06
N SER A 264 -47.31 -9.39 0.23
CA SER A 264 -47.89 -10.48 1.01
C SER A 264 -49.34 -10.80 0.61
N TYR A 265 -50.08 -9.86 0.02
CA TYR A 265 -51.43 -10.11 -0.47
C TYR A 265 -51.40 -10.92 -1.77
N THR A 266 -50.53 -10.58 -2.74
CA THR A 266 -50.42 -11.39 -3.96
C THR A 266 -49.94 -12.80 -3.66
N ASP A 267 -48.98 -12.95 -2.73
CA ASP A 267 -48.48 -14.27 -2.33
C ASP A 267 -49.57 -15.09 -1.63
N ALA A 268 -50.38 -14.47 -0.76
CA ALA A 268 -51.55 -15.12 -0.16
C ALA A 268 -52.61 -15.53 -1.20
N GLN A 269 -52.84 -14.72 -2.24
CA GLN A 269 -53.75 -15.09 -3.35
C GLN A 269 -53.19 -16.26 -4.18
N VAL A 270 -51.88 -16.34 -4.39
CA VAL A 270 -51.25 -17.51 -5.04
C VAL A 270 -51.46 -18.78 -4.22
N VAL A 271 -51.32 -18.73 -2.88
CA VAL A 271 -51.63 -19.85 -1.98
C VAL A 271 -53.12 -20.24 -2.07
N ILE A 272 -54.04 -19.28 -2.05
CA ILE A 272 -55.49 -19.56 -2.17
C ILE A 272 -55.80 -20.24 -3.51
N ASN A 273 -55.31 -19.70 -4.63
CA ASN A 273 -55.56 -20.25 -5.96
C ASN A 273 -54.96 -21.65 -6.19
N GLU A 274 -53.93 -22.03 -5.42
CA GLU A 274 -53.33 -23.37 -5.48
C GLU A 274 -54.04 -24.40 -4.58
N TYR A 275 -54.46 -24.00 -3.38
CA TYR A 275 -54.97 -24.94 -2.36
C TYR A 275 -56.48 -24.85 -2.11
N GLN A 276 -57.21 -23.96 -2.78
CA GLN A 276 -58.67 -23.89 -2.70
C GLN A 276 -59.30 -25.17 -3.29
N SER A 277 -59.76 -26.05 -2.40
CA SER A 277 -60.31 -27.37 -2.73
C SER A 277 -61.68 -27.35 -3.43
N GLY A 278 -62.35 -26.20 -3.46
CA GLY A 278 -63.73 -26.06 -3.96
C GLY A 278 -64.82 -26.65 -3.06
N TYR A 279 -64.47 -27.29 -1.94
CA TYR A 279 -65.45 -27.76 -0.97
C TYR A 279 -66.17 -26.59 -0.29
N ALA A 280 -67.50 -26.66 -0.23
CA ALA A 280 -68.30 -25.78 0.59
C ALA A 280 -67.99 -26.01 2.09
N ILE A 281 -68.20 -24.97 2.91
CA ILE A 281 -68.24 -25.12 4.36
C ILE A 281 -69.40 -26.10 4.68
N PRO A 282 -69.20 -27.12 5.54
CA PRO A 282 -70.27 -28.05 5.87
C PRO A 282 -71.48 -27.35 6.50
N ASP A 283 -72.67 -27.59 5.95
CA ASP A 283 -73.95 -27.13 6.51
C ASP A 283 -74.19 -27.69 7.92
N ASP A 284 -74.95 -26.94 8.72
CA ASP A 284 -75.45 -27.38 10.02
C ASP A 284 -76.14 -28.75 9.93
N GLN A 285 -75.82 -29.63 10.88
CA GLN A 285 -76.39 -30.97 10.94
C GLN A 285 -77.88 -30.89 11.28
N LYS A 286 -78.73 -31.18 10.28
CA LYS A 286 -80.18 -31.13 10.39
C LYS A 286 -80.66 -32.17 11.40
N VAL A 287 -81.45 -31.72 12.39
CA VAL A 287 -82.10 -32.62 13.37
C VAL A 287 -83.00 -33.59 12.61
N ILE A 288 -82.73 -34.88 12.76
CA ILE A 288 -83.52 -35.93 12.12
C ILE A 288 -84.75 -36.20 12.98
N ASP A 289 -85.94 -35.82 12.50
CA ASP A 289 -87.19 -36.11 13.20
C ASP A 289 -87.59 -37.58 13.00
N LEU A 290 -87.45 -38.36 14.09
CA LEU A 290 -87.84 -39.77 14.18
C LEU A 290 -89.37 -40.00 14.08
N ASN A 291 -90.18 -38.94 14.16
CA ASN A 291 -91.65 -39.03 14.16
C ASN A 291 -92.28 -38.63 12.81
N ALA A 292 -91.47 -38.22 11.83
CA ALA A 292 -91.96 -37.89 10.49
C ALA A 292 -92.20 -39.17 9.66
N ASP A 293 -93.35 -39.23 8.95
CA ASP A 293 -93.81 -40.41 8.18
C ASP A 293 -92.88 -40.87 7.03
N ASN A 294 -91.75 -40.21 6.80
CA ASN A 294 -90.79 -40.51 5.74
C ASN A 294 -89.34 -40.51 6.26
N TYR A 295 -89.07 -41.37 7.25
CA TYR A 295 -87.77 -41.47 7.92
C TYR A 295 -86.73 -42.27 7.10
N PRO A 296 -85.58 -41.69 6.70
CA PRO A 296 -84.51 -42.42 6.00
C PRO A 296 -83.74 -43.37 6.96
N SER A 297 -84.04 -44.67 6.88
CA SER A 297 -83.40 -45.66 7.76
C SER A 297 -81.96 -46.00 7.32
N LEU A 298 -80.98 -45.53 8.10
CA LEU A 298 -79.54 -45.79 7.92
C LEU A 298 -79.15 -47.28 7.93
N LEU A 299 -80.06 -48.19 8.32
CA LEU A 299 -79.86 -49.63 8.31
C LEU A 299 -80.24 -50.30 6.98
N TYR A 300 -80.85 -49.59 6.03
CA TYR A 300 -81.48 -50.24 4.87
C TYR A 300 -81.29 -49.55 3.50
N ASN A 301 -80.06 -49.15 3.17
CA ASN A 301 -79.57 -49.17 1.79
C ASN A 301 -78.04 -49.13 1.69
N GLY A 302 -77.48 -49.84 0.70
CA GLY A 302 -76.02 -49.91 0.47
C GLY A 302 -75.41 -48.62 -0.09
N ALA A 303 -76.23 -47.75 -0.69
CA ALA A 303 -75.80 -46.48 -1.29
C ALA A 303 -75.48 -45.41 -0.24
N ASP A 304 -76.32 -45.24 0.79
CA ASP A 304 -76.19 -44.13 1.75
C ASP A 304 -74.96 -44.27 2.66
N GLN A 305 -74.42 -45.50 2.80
CA GLN A 305 -73.11 -45.70 3.41
C GLN A 305 -71.96 -45.09 2.61
N GLN A 306 -72.09 -44.85 1.30
CA GLN A 306 -71.08 -44.10 0.55
C GLN A 306 -71.13 -42.61 0.91
N ILE A 307 -72.33 -42.02 1.01
CA ILE A 307 -72.51 -40.61 1.39
C ILE A 307 -71.85 -40.31 2.74
N TYR A 308 -72.11 -41.13 3.77
CA TYR A 308 -71.46 -40.97 5.08
C TYR A 308 -69.95 -41.27 5.07
N LYS A 309 -69.44 -42.09 4.15
CA LYS A 309 -68.00 -42.35 4.00
C LYS A 309 -67.29 -41.25 3.20
N GLU A 310 -67.97 -40.58 2.29
CA GLU A 310 -67.47 -39.39 1.60
C GLU A 310 -67.48 -38.17 2.53
N PHE A 311 -68.54 -37.97 3.32
CA PHE A 311 -68.58 -36.91 4.33
C PHE A 311 -67.43 -37.03 5.36
N ASN A 312 -67.08 -38.25 5.76
CA ASN A 312 -65.91 -38.49 6.61
C ASN A 312 -64.56 -38.38 5.87
N ARG A 313 -64.50 -38.67 4.56
CA ARG A 313 -63.31 -38.36 3.74
C ARG A 313 -63.06 -36.86 3.63
N SER A 314 -64.10 -36.04 3.55
CA SER A 314 -63.98 -34.57 3.51
C SER A 314 -63.41 -33.98 4.81
N ASN A 315 -63.69 -34.59 5.96
CA ASN A 315 -63.18 -34.16 7.26
C ASN A 315 -61.76 -34.65 7.58
N THR A 316 -61.24 -35.63 6.82
CA THR A 316 -59.81 -35.99 6.88
C THR A 316 -59.04 -35.22 5.82
N LEU A 317 -58.10 -34.37 6.26
CA LEU A 317 -57.09 -33.72 5.40
C LEU A 317 -56.58 -34.69 4.33
N ARG A 318 -56.84 -34.39 3.05
CA ARG A 318 -56.38 -35.21 1.93
C ARG A 318 -54.87 -35.04 1.77
N SER A 319 -54.11 -35.80 2.56
CA SER A 319 -52.66 -35.97 2.37
C SER A 319 -52.40 -36.31 0.90
N THR A 320 -51.69 -35.42 0.21
CA THR A 320 -51.24 -35.64 -1.16
C THR A 320 -50.08 -36.62 -1.14
N ASN A 321 -50.41 -37.90 -0.92
CA ASN A 321 -49.50 -39.00 -1.17
C ASN A 321 -49.19 -39.02 -2.67
N SER A 322 -48.10 -38.39 -3.06
CA SER A 322 -47.40 -38.70 -4.30
C SER A 322 -46.83 -40.11 -4.14
N ASP A 323 -47.19 -41.03 -5.04
CA ASP A 323 -46.86 -42.46 -4.94
C ASP A 323 -45.39 -42.75 -5.29
N TYR A 324 -44.48 -42.37 -4.40
CA TYR A 324 -43.07 -42.81 -4.41
C TYR A 324 -42.60 -43.30 -3.03
N ASN A 325 -43.04 -44.53 -2.72
CA ASN A 325 -42.39 -45.56 -1.90
C ASN A 325 -41.59 -45.19 -0.61
N THR A 326 -42.09 -45.78 0.49
CA THR A 326 -41.36 -46.39 1.64
C THR A 326 -40.62 -45.52 2.68
N GLN A 327 -41.15 -45.59 3.92
CA GLN A 327 -40.43 -45.90 5.19
C GLN A 327 -39.23 -45.00 5.57
N ASN A 328 -39.31 -44.08 6.54
CA ASN A 328 -39.91 -44.22 7.88
C ASN A 328 -40.13 -42.85 8.52
N GLY A 329 -41.21 -42.68 9.28
CA GLY A 329 -41.45 -41.45 10.05
C GLY A 329 -41.13 -41.58 11.54
N ILE A 330 -40.84 -40.45 12.18
CA ILE A 330 -41.29 -40.09 13.53
C ILE A 330 -41.50 -38.57 13.51
N ALA A 331 -42.71 -38.13 13.79
CA ALA A 331 -43.03 -36.72 14.02
C ALA A 331 -43.44 -36.56 15.49
N THR A 332 -42.53 -36.05 16.32
CA THR A 332 -42.82 -35.80 17.73
C THR A 332 -43.58 -34.48 17.86
N ILE A 333 -44.83 -34.57 18.32
CA ILE A 333 -45.67 -33.40 18.60
C ILE A 333 -45.06 -32.59 19.75
N TYR A 334 -45.09 -31.26 19.64
CA TYR A 334 -44.98 -30.36 20.79
C TYR A 334 -46.05 -29.27 20.74
N ALA A 335 -47.14 -29.52 21.46
CA ALA A 335 -47.92 -28.49 22.14
C ALA A 335 -47.95 -28.86 23.64
N PRO A 336 -47.86 -27.90 24.58
CA PRO A 336 -47.42 -28.21 25.94
C PRO A 336 -48.56 -28.58 26.89
N SER A 337 -48.32 -29.54 27.80
CA SER A 337 -48.41 -29.32 29.26
C SER A 337 -48.19 -30.58 30.12
N ASN A 338 -47.42 -30.39 31.21
CA ASN A 338 -47.60 -30.93 32.57
C ASN A 338 -47.59 -32.45 32.90
N HIS A 339 -46.71 -32.75 33.86
CA HIS A 339 -46.82 -33.70 35.00
C HIS A 339 -46.48 -35.20 34.87
N ILE A 340 -45.38 -35.52 35.58
CA ILE A 340 -45.23 -36.58 36.62
C ILE A 340 -44.90 -38.03 36.16
N ASN A 341 -43.84 -38.57 36.79
CA ASN A 341 -43.39 -39.97 36.99
C ASN A 341 -43.63 -40.98 35.83
N GLY A 342 -42.63 -41.66 35.25
CA GLY A 342 -41.37 -42.16 35.82
C GLY A 342 -41.32 -43.69 35.70
N THR A 343 -40.12 -44.31 35.67
CA THR A 343 -39.89 -45.79 35.58
C THR A 343 -40.40 -46.49 34.29
N GLN A 344 -39.83 -47.58 33.74
CA GLN A 344 -38.53 -48.26 33.92
C GLN A 344 -38.26 -49.26 32.75
N THR A 345 -37.03 -49.33 32.18
CA THR A 345 -36.46 -50.54 31.49
C THR A 345 -37.23 -51.19 30.31
N LEU A 346 -36.82 -52.26 29.60
CA LEU A 346 -35.53 -52.96 29.28
C LEU A 346 -35.50 -53.06 27.71
N ILE A 347 -34.41 -52.79 26.98
CA ILE A 347 -33.24 -53.66 26.67
C ILE A 347 -33.57 -54.99 25.94
N THR A 348 -33.08 -55.12 24.70
CA THR A 348 -32.67 -56.30 23.86
C THR A 348 -33.08 -56.06 22.39
N GLY A 349 -32.33 -56.44 21.34
CA GLY A 349 -30.96 -56.96 21.23
C GLY A 349 -30.45 -56.91 19.78
N THR A 350 -29.13 -56.72 19.58
CA THR A 350 -28.40 -56.63 18.28
C THR A 350 -28.08 -58.03 17.68
N PRO A 351 -27.45 -58.24 16.48
CA PRO A 351 -26.74 -57.30 15.57
C PRO A 351 -26.93 -57.49 14.04
N GLY A 352 -26.23 -56.69 13.21
CA GLY A 352 -26.06 -56.90 11.75
C GLY A 352 -25.97 -55.62 10.88
N ILE A 353 -24.98 -54.74 11.07
CA ILE A 353 -23.66 -54.71 10.35
C ILE A 353 -23.71 -54.10 8.92
N ASN A 354 -22.90 -53.03 8.73
CA ASN A 354 -22.51 -52.35 7.46
C ASN A 354 -23.58 -51.48 6.72
N SER A 355 -23.27 -50.26 6.23
CA SER A 355 -22.05 -49.44 6.38
C SER A 355 -22.23 -47.94 6.01
N ARG A 356 -21.34 -47.08 6.55
CA ARG A 356 -20.90 -45.73 6.06
C ARG A 356 -21.95 -44.59 5.98
N LYS A 357 -21.76 -43.49 6.74
CA LYS A 357 -21.17 -42.17 6.36
C LYS A 357 -22.04 -41.37 5.32
N THR A 358 -22.34 -40.08 5.47
CA THR A 358 -21.71 -38.99 6.28
C THR A 358 -22.72 -38.06 6.97
N SER A 359 -22.25 -37.32 7.98
CA SER A 359 -22.90 -36.19 8.66
C SER A 359 -23.24 -35.00 7.75
N GLY A 360 -24.37 -34.34 7.99
CA GLY A 360 -24.59 -32.93 7.61
C GLY A 360 -23.98 -31.96 8.64
N ALA A 361 -23.97 -30.65 8.34
CA ALA A 361 -23.38 -29.63 9.22
C ALA A 361 -24.09 -28.26 9.17
N ALA A 362 -24.70 -27.87 10.30
CA ALA A 362 -25.15 -26.53 10.74
C ALA A 362 -25.55 -26.70 12.24
N SER A 363 -25.55 -25.74 13.17
CA SER A 363 -25.37 -24.27 13.19
C SER A 363 -25.09 -23.83 14.66
N THR A 364 -24.55 -22.68 15.11
CA THR A 364 -23.57 -21.63 14.68
C THR A 364 -23.31 -20.74 15.94
N ILE A 365 -22.67 -19.56 15.84
CA ILE A 365 -22.73 -18.40 16.77
C ILE A 365 -21.77 -18.36 17.99
N ARG A 366 -20.64 -17.65 17.79
CA ARG A 366 -20.12 -16.47 18.55
C ARG A 366 -20.11 -16.44 20.10
N LYS A 367 -18.89 -16.39 20.68
CA LYS A 367 -18.34 -15.55 21.80
C LYS A 367 -16.87 -16.01 22.04
N LEU A 368 -15.80 -15.23 22.31
CA LEU A 368 -15.49 -13.96 23.01
C LEU A 368 -15.49 -14.00 24.56
N PHE A 369 -14.29 -13.76 25.13
CA PHE A 369 -13.89 -13.66 26.55
C PHE A 369 -14.09 -14.90 27.46
N GLY A 370 -13.25 -15.04 28.50
CA GLY A 370 -13.56 -15.85 29.70
C GLY A 370 -12.50 -16.86 30.17
N SER A 371 -11.74 -16.50 31.20
CA SER A 371 -10.65 -17.29 31.80
C SER A 371 -11.06 -18.51 32.66
N SER A 372 -10.49 -19.68 32.34
CA SER A 372 -9.91 -20.66 33.30
C SER A 372 -10.76 -21.52 34.28
N SER A 373 -10.19 -22.70 34.61
CA SER A 373 -10.18 -23.38 35.93
C SER A 373 -11.36 -24.25 36.43
N GLN A 374 -11.22 -25.58 36.31
CA GLN A 374 -11.39 -26.64 37.36
C GLN A 374 -11.07 -28.02 36.72
N ARG A 375 -10.10 -28.85 37.14
CA ARG A 375 -9.73 -29.51 38.44
C ARG A 375 -10.47 -30.82 38.77
N LYS A 376 -9.88 -31.96 38.34
CA LYS A 376 -9.74 -33.30 38.99
C LYS A 376 -9.08 -34.23 37.94
N ALA A 377 -7.96 -34.95 38.13
CA ALA A 377 -7.42 -35.77 39.23
C ALA A 377 -8.16 -37.12 39.42
N CYS A 378 -7.51 -38.30 39.52
CA CYS A 378 -6.12 -38.71 39.21
C CYS A 378 -6.01 -40.25 39.29
N ASN A 379 -5.28 -40.93 38.39
CA ASN A 379 -4.55 -42.18 38.69
C ASN A 379 -3.46 -42.46 37.63
N PRO A 380 -2.37 -43.21 37.93
CA PRO A 380 -1.11 -43.16 37.17
C PRO A 380 -0.86 -44.35 36.21
N ASN A 381 0.40 -44.45 35.75
CA ASN A 381 1.06 -45.56 35.03
C ASN A 381 1.18 -45.44 33.49
N ASN A 382 1.64 -44.28 33.00
CA ASN A 382 2.88 -44.32 32.20
C ASN A 382 3.64 -42.98 32.19
N ALA A 383 4.96 -43.04 32.33
CA ALA A 383 5.90 -41.99 31.97
C ALA A 383 6.99 -42.66 31.11
N SER A 384 7.47 -42.08 30.02
CA SER A 384 7.59 -40.64 29.76
C SER A 384 7.43 -40.28 28.29
N ILE A 385 6.65 -39.24 28.02
CA ILE A 385 6.94 -38.14 27.06
C ILE A 385 5.97 -37.03 27.48
N VAL A 386 6.48 -35.93 28.04
CA VAL A 386 5.66 -34.77 28.40
C VAL A 386 5.57 -33.88 27.16
N THR A 387 4.67 -34.24 26.25
CA THR A 387 4.26 -33.34 25.17
C THR A 387 3.57 -32.14 25.80
N ILE A 388 4.33 -31.06 26.02
CA ILE A 388 3.76 -29.74 26.27
C ILE A 388 2.78 -29.45 25.13
N ASN A 389 1.57 -28.98 25.45
CA ASN A 389 0.59 -28.54 24.46
C ASN A 389 1.08 -27.24 23.79
N ALA A 390 2.11 -27.36 22.95
CA ALA A 390 2.64 -26.29 22.15
C ALA A 390 1.59 -25.88 21.10
N PRO A 391 1.43 -24.56 20.85
CA PRO A 391 0.52 -24.10 19.82
C PRO A 391 0.91 -24.68 18.46
N TYR A 392 -0.08 -24.84 17.59
CA TYR A 392 0.07 -25.39 16.23
C TYR A 392 0.48 -26.88 16.14
N ASN A 393 0.54 -27.65 17.23
CA ASN A 393 0.84 -29.10 17.19
C ASN A 393 -0.03 -29.92 16.20
N ASN A 394 -1.23 -29.45 15.87
CA ASN A 394 -2.15 -30.09 14.90
C ASN A 394 -1.79 -29.81 13.43
N LEU A 395 -0.76 -29.00 13.13
CA LEU A 395 -0.33 -28.67 11.77
C LEU A 395 0.90 -29.49 11.35
N PRO A 396 1.07 -29.79 10.04
CA PRO A 396 2.30 -30.41 9.50
C PRO A 396 3.57 -29.61 9.88
N PRO A 397 4.75 -30.26 10.05
CA PRO A 397 5.97 -29.60 10.53
C PRO A 397 6.37 -28.33 9.75
N ALA A 398 6.24 -28.33 8.42
CA ALA A 398 6.53 -27.15 7.60
C ALA A 398 5.54 -25.98 7.81
N GLN A 399 4.27 -26.28 8.13
CA GLN A 399 3.28 -25.26 8.47
C GLN A 399 3.49 -24.72 9.89
N ARG A 400 3.90 -25.58 10.84
CA ARG A 400 4.32 -25.17 12.20
C ARG A 400 5.52 -24.22 12.12
N LEU A 401 6.55 -24.59 11.36
CA LEU A 401 7.74 -23.75 11.11
C LEU A 401 7.34 -22.36 10.60
N ARG A 402 6.53 -22.30 9.53
CA ARG A 402 6.05 -21.02 8.96
C ARG A 402 5.26 -20.19 9.97
N LYS A 403 4.39 -20.82 10.79
CA LYS A 403 3.61 -20.10 11.82
C LYS A 403 4.47 -19.60 12.99
N PHE A 404 5.52 -20.32 13.39
CA PHE A 404 6.46 -19.81 14.39
C PHE A 404 7.34 -18.68 13.84
N GLN A 405 7.78 -18.75 12.58
CA GLN A 405 8.50 -17.66 11.91
C GLN A 405 7.64 -16.38 11.79
N GLU A 406 6.36 -16.53 11.47
CA GLU A 406 5.36 -15.45 11.42
C GLU A 406 5.17 -14.77 12.79
N GLN A 407 5.09 -15.55 13.87
CA GLN A 407 5.02 -14.99 15.23
C GLN A 407 6.32 -14.30 15.65
N ILE A 408 7.48 -14.89 15.37
CA ILE A 408 8.79 -14.27 15.66
C ILE A 408 8.92 -12.92 14.94
N LEU A 409 8.47 -12.81 13.68
CA LEU A 409 8.45 -11.54 12.95
C LEU A 409 7.54 -10.51 13.62
N ASN A 410 6.34 -10.93 14.04
CA ASN A 410 5.40 -10.05 14.75
C ASN A 410 5.98 -9.53 16.09
N CYS A 411 6.54 -10.42 16.91
CA CYS A 411 7.19 -10.05 18.17
C CYS A 411 8.41 -9.14 17.94
N LYS A 412 9.20 -9.35 16.88
CA LYS A 412 10.33 -8.48 16.51
C LYS A 412 9.87 -7.08 16.04
N ASN A 413 8.75 -6.99 15.32
CA ASN A 413 8.16 -5.70 14.94
C ASN A 413 7.62 -4.92 16.16
N GLU A 414 6.97 -5.57 17.12
CA GLU A 414 6.56 -4.92 18.37
C GLU A 414 7.74 -4.53 19.27
N LEU A 415 8.79 -5.36 19.31
CA LEU A 415 10.04 -5.06 20.02
C LEU A 415 10.68 -3.75 19.50
N GLU A 416 10.77 -3.58 18.17
CA GLU A 416 11.29 -2.35 17.56
C GLU A 416 10.44 -1.12 17.92
N LYS A 417 9.10 -1.24 17.92
CA LYS A 417 8.21 -0.15 18.37
C LYS A 417 8.44 0.22 19.83
N LYS A 418 8.59 -0.77 20.72
CA LYS A 418 8.84 -0.54 22.15
C LYS A 418 10.21 0.09 22.39
N GLN A 419 11.24 -0.32 21.65
CA GLN A 419 12.57 0.30 21.70
C GLN A 419 12.53 1.78 21.30
N LYS A 420 11.89 2.12 20.17
CA LYS A 420 11.73 3.53 19.74
C LYS A 420 10.90 4.35 20.71
N ALA A 421 9.87 3.77 21.32
CA ALA A 421 9.09 4.44 22.37
C ALA A 421 9.95 4.71 23.63
N LYS A 422 10.79 3.76 24.05
CA LYS A 422 11.76 3.96 25.14
C LYS A 422 12.76 5.06 24.84
N GLU A 423 13.32 5.12 23.62
CA GLU A 423 14.22 6.21 23.20
C GLU A 423 13.53 7.59 23.24
N GLY A 424 12.25 7.65 22.86
CA GLY A 424 11.43 8.86 22.98
C GLY A 424 11.25 9.29 24.43
N LEU A 425 10.84 8.37 25.32
CA LEU A 425 10.71 8.66 26.75
C LEU A 425 12.05 9.02 27.41
N MET A 426 13.17 8.44 27.00
CA MET A 426 14.50 8.81 27.51
C MET A 426 14.87 10.26 27.16
N LYS A 427 14.49 10.75 25.98
CA LYS A 427 14.65 12.16 25.59
C LYS A 427 13.69 13.06 26.38
N MET A 428 12.43 12.65 26.54
CA MET A 428 11.43 13.40 27.33
C MET A 428 11.83 13.52 28.81
N LYS A 429 12.38 12.44 29.38
CA LYS A 429 12.95 12.42 30.74
C LYS A 429 14.07 13.44 30.90
N LEU A 430 14.96 13.57 29.91
CA LEU A 430 16.03 14.58 29.93
C LEU A 430 15.45 16.01 29.92
N VAL A 431 14.48 16.28 29.06
CA VAL A 431 13.81 17.59 28.98
C VAL A 431 13.13 17.96 30.30
N PHE A 432 12.42 17.02 30.94
CA PHE A 432 11.75 17.26 32.23
C PHE A 432 12.75 17.46 33.38
N LYS A 433 13.87 16.73 33.36
CA LYS A 433 14.97 16.92 34.32
C LYS A 433 15.64 18.29 34.19
N GLU A 434 15.84 18.77 32.96
CA GLU A 434 16.41 20.09 32.69
C GLU A 434 15.39 21.23 32.92
N ASN A 435 14.10 20.96 32.75
CA ASN A 435 13.00 21.92 32.86
C ASN A 435 11.80 21.33 33.61
N PRO A 436 11.81 21.31 34.97
CA PRO A 436 10.74 20.71 35.78
C PRO A 436 9.32 21.29 35.58
N LYS A 437 9.22 22.45 34.91
CA LYS A 437 7.95 23.09 34.51
C LYS A 437 7.16 22.33 33.43
N PHE A 438 7.76 21.35 32.73
CA PHE A 438 7.12 20.62 31.64
C PHE A 438 6.61 19.21 32.03
N GLY A 439 6.97 18.69 33.21
CA GLY A 439 6.51 17.40 33.71
C GLY A 439 7.45 16.78 34.76
N ASP A 440 7.02 15.69 35.39
CA ASP A 440 7.81 14.98 36.42
C ASP A 440 8.77 13.93 35.78
N GLU A 441 10.04 13.95 36.19
CA GLU A 441 11.04 12.95 35.80
C GLU A 441 10.64 11.52 36.27
N GLN A 442 9.93 11.40 37.40
CA GLN A 442 9.55 10.11 38.00
C GLN A 442 8.47 9.39 37.21
N ASP A 443 7.44 10.09 36.72
CA ASP A 443 6.38 9.48 35.91
C ASP A 443 6.93 8.91 34.59
N VAL A 444 7.82 9.67 33.92
CA VAL A 444 8.50 9.18 32.71
C VAL A 444 9.42 8.00 33.04
N SER A 445 10.04 7.99 34.22
CA SER A 445 10.86 6.86 34.69
C SER A 445 10.03 5.59 34.92
N GLN A 446 8.83 5.69 35.50
CA GLN A 446 7.90 4.58 35.66
C GLN A 446 7.41 4.04 34.30
N GLN A 447 7.15 4.93 33.34
CA GLN A 447 6.79 4.53 31.98
C GLN A 447 7.94 3.80 31.26
N ILE A 448 9.20 4.25 31.43
CA ILE A 448 10.38 3.54 30.89
C ILE A 448 10.50 2.13 31.47
N LEU A 449 10.39 1.97 32.80
CA LEU A 449 10.40 0.66 33.45
C LEU A 449 9.27 -0.26 32.95
N THR A 450 8.09 0.30 32.70
CA THR A 450 6.95 -0.42 32.13
C THR A 450 7.22 -0.85 30.68
N ILE A 451 7.93 -0.06 29.88
CA ILE A 451 8.33 -0.47 28.53
C ILE A 451 9.42 -1.56 28.58
N ASP A 452 10.36 -1.50 29.51
CA ASP A 452 11.41 -2.52 29.65
C ASP A 452 10.86 -3.90 30.04
N ASP A 453 9.96 -3.98 31.02
CA ASP A 453 9.24 -5.22 31.37
C ASP A 453 8.44 -5.81 30.18
N ASN A 454 7.96 -4.96 29.25
CA ASN A 454 7.35 -5.41 28.00
C ASN A 454 8.38 -5.86 26.94
N ILE A 455 9.56 -5.25 26.89
CA ILE A 455 10.68 -5.64 26.03
C ILE A 455 11.19 -7.04 26.43
N ASP A 456 11.40 -7.28 27.73
CA ASP A 456 11.86 -8.57 28.25
C ASP A 456 10.86 -9.71 27.98
N LYS A 457 9.55 -9.42 28.07
CA LYS A 457 8.49 -10.37 27.70
C LYS A 457 8.53 -10.74 26.22
N LEU A 458 8.69 -9.76 25.32
CA LEU A 458 8.82 -10.00 23.88
C LEU A 458 10.09 -10.80 23.54
N LEU A 459 11.21 -10.51 24.19
CA LEU A 459 12.46 -11.27 24.03
C LEU A 459 12.32 -12.72 24.53
N ALA A 460 11.66 -12.94 25.66
CA ALA A 460 11.37 -14.28 26.18
C ALA A 460 10.42 -15.07 25.26
N GLU A 461 9.43 -14.42 24.65
CA GLU A 461 8.52 -15.03 23.69
C GLU A 461 9.19 -15.38 22.35
N ILE A 462 10.03 -14.49 21.81
CA ILE A 462 10.88 -14.77 20.64
C ILE A 462 11.74 -16.02 20.89
N LYS A 463 12.46 -16.05 22.01
CA LYS A 463 13.32 -17.18 22.42
C LYS A 463 12.53 -18.49 22.58
N ARG A 464 11.27 -18.41 23.03
CA ARG A 464 10.36 -19.55 23.15
C ARG A 464 9.94 -20.10 21.77
N PHE A 465 9.60 -19.23 20.81
CA PHE A 465 9.28 -19.65 19.45
C PHE A 465 10.51 -20.18 18.70
N GLU A 466 11.68 -19.58 18.88
CA GLU A 466 12.95 -20.07 18.33
C GLU A 466 13.29 -21.48 18.86
N SER A 467 13.03 -21.76 20.14
CA SER A 467 13.15 -23.10 20.72
C SER A 467 12.23 -24.14 20.06
N TYR A 468 10.96 -23.79 19.79
CA TYR A 468 10.02 -24.67 19.07
C TYR A 468 10.42 -24.90 17.61
N ILE A 469 11.08 -23.94 16.95
CA ILE A 469 11.66 -24.14 15.61
C ILE A 469 12.79 -25.16 15.66
N SER A 470 13.76 -24.98 16.56
CA SER A 470 14.87 -25.94 16.69
C SER A 470 14.40 -27.33 17.15
N GLU A 471 13.28 -27.42 17.88
CA GLU A 471 12.65 -28.70 18.22
C GLU A 471 12.08 -29.40 16.97
N ILE A 472 11.39 -28.68 16.09
CA ILE A 472 10.92 -29.22 14.81
C ILE A 472 12.10 -29.67 13.94
N GLU A 473 13.16 -28.89 13.86
CA GLU A 473 14.34 -29.20 13.03
C GLU A 473 15.08 -30.46 13.52
N ARG A 474 15.15 -30.68 14.83
CA ARG A 474 15.70 -31.90 15.45
C ARG A 474 14.90 -33.19 15.14
N THR A 475 13.68 -33.10 14.61
CA THR A 475 12.87 -34.30 14.25
C THR A 475 13.15 -34.86 12.85
N LYS A 476 14.07 -34.26 12.07
CA LYS A 476 14.46 -34.76 10.74
C LYS A 476 15.49 -35.89 10.82
N ILE A 477 15.03 -37.13 10.68
CA ILE A 477 15.91 -38.28 10.37
C ILE A 477 16.30 -38.20 8.87
N PRO A 478 17.58 -38.38 8.50
CA PRO A 478 17.99 -38.41 7.10
C PRO A 478 17.67 -39.76 6.42
N THR A 479 17.28 -39.70 5.15
CA THR A 479 17.13 -40.88 4.26
C THR A 479 17.89 -40.62 2.96
N ALA A 480 18.76 -41.54 2.56
CA ALA A 480 19.73 -41.33 1.48
C ALA A 480 19.26 -41.87 0.12
N SER A 481 19.52 -41.10 -0.95
CA SER A 481 19.61 -41.62 -2.33
C SER A 481 20.32 -40.63 -3.28
N ASP A 482 21.55 -40.21 -2.95
CA ASP A 482 22.53 -39.86 -3.97
C ASP A 482 23.47 -41.05 -4.13
N ILE A 483 23.84 -41.38 -5.38
CA ILE A 483 24.45 -42.67 -5.73
C ILE A 483 25.88 -42.47 -6.25
N ASP A 484 26.81 -43.17 -5.57
CA ASP A 484 28.07 -43.77 -6.05
C ASP A 484 28.98 -42.99 -7.02
N LEU A 485 30.24 -42.76 -6.62
CA LEU A 485 31.38 -43.40 -7.29
C LEU A 485 32.72 -43.31 -6.53
N SER A 486 33.22 -44.50 -6.16
CA SER A 486 34.64 -44.91 -6.05
C SER A 486 35.67 -44.14 -5.16
N TYR A 487 35.96 -44.76 -4.01
CA TYR A 487 37.27 -45.39 -3.70
C TYR A 487 38.55 -44.54 -3.51
N SER A 488 38.99 -44.36 -2.24
CA SER A 488 40.27 -44.92 -1.72
C SER A 488 40.57 -44.55 -0.24
N HIS A 489 41.60 -45.20 0.32
CA HIS A 489 42.25 -45.12 1.64
C HIS A 489 42.25 -43.77 2.42
N SER A 490 42.51 -43.69 3.74
CA SER A 490 42.53 -44.62 4.91
C SER A 490 43.18 -43.91 6.12
N ILE A 491 43.14 -44.52 7.33
CA ILE A 491 44.11 -44.34 8.45
C ILE A 491 43.97 -43.07 9.36
N TYR A 492 43.60 -43.32 10.64
CA TYR A 492 43.97 -42.61 11.90
C TYR A 492 43.57 -41.11 12.09
N ASP A 493 43.34 -40.57 13.31
CA ASP A 493 42.97 -41.13 14.64
C ASP A 493 42.47 -40.00 15.59
N SER A 494 41.74 -40.40 16.64
CA SER A 494 41.48 -39.81 17.99
C SER A 494 41.56 -38.29 18.33
N ASP A 495 40.52 -37.90 19.09
CA ASP A 495 40.51 -37.09 20.34
C ASP A 495 40.48 -35.53 20.44
N GLN A 496 39.46 -35.10 21.21
CA GLN A 496 39.43 -34.14 22.34
C GLN A 496 40.12 -32.75 22.31
N SER A 497 39.30 -31.72 22.06
CA SER A 497 38.90 -30.68 23.05
C SER A 497 39.82 -29.49 23.48
N ILE A 498 39.16 -28.33 23.69
CA ILE A 498 39.48 -27.23 24.63
C ILE A 498 40.64 -26.23 24.31
N SER A 499 40.21 -25.06 23.81
CA SER A 499 40.51 -23.67 24.27
C SER A 499 41.91 -23.01 24.31
N THR A 500 41.87 -21.73 23.90
CA THR A 500 42.53 -20.51 24.46
C THR A 500 43.99 -20.09 24.14
N GLN A 501 44.05 -18.94 23.44
CA GLN A 501 44.85 -17.72 23.72
C GLN A 501 46.31 -17.51 23.23
N ASN A 502 46.59 -16.19 23.06
CA ASN A 502 47.88 -15.46 23.02
C ASN A 502 48.62 -15.34 21.67
N LEU A 503 48.85 -14.12 21.15
CA LEU A 503 50.00 -13.18 21.31
C LEU A 503 51.22 -13.61 20.45
N GLU A 504 52.01 -12.75 19.77
CA GLU A 504 52.05 -11.28 19.55
C GLU A 504 52.72 -11.03 18.15
N VAL A 505 53.01 -9.83 17.60
CA VAL A 505 54.06 -8.85 17.94
C VAL A 505 53.96 -7.59 17.01
N SER A 506 54.27 -6.40 17.56
CA SER A 506 54.78 -5.09 17.06
C SER A 506 55.06 -4.80 15.54
N SER A 507 55.22 -3.57 15.02
CA SER A 507 55.40 -2.18 15.57
C SER A 507 55.04 -1.13 14.47
N GLN A 508 54.45 0.05 14.73
CA GLN A 508 55.06 1.38 15.11
C GLN A 508 56.13 1.94 14.13
N ASN A 509 56.25 3.24 13.77
CA ASN A 509 55.75 4.54 14.32
C ASN A 509 55.84 5.73 13.30
N ARG A 510 54.95 6.76 13.39
CA ARG A 510 55.15 8.26 13.28
C ARG A 510 55.84 8.92 12.03
N SER A 511 55.68 10.22 11.66
CA SER A 511 54.73 11.33 11.97
C SER A 511 54.98 12.60 11.08
N SER A 512 53.91 13.35 10.74
CA SER A 512 53.85 14.81 10.36
C SER A 512 54.62 15.28 9.08
N SER A 513 54.42 16.48 8.47
CA SER A 513 53.65 17.71 8.82
C SER A 513 53.17 18.53 7.57
N ASP A 514 52.27 19.50 7.81
CA ASP A 514 52.11 20.84 7.15
C ASP A 514 51.53 21.05 5.72
N ILE A 515 51.05 22.29 5.50
CA ILE A 515 50.29 22.84 4.35
C ILE A 515 51.04 24.06 3.77
N PRO A 516 50.74 24.55 2.55
CA PRO A 516 49.94 25.80 2.48
C PRO A 516 48.97 25.93 1.29
N GLU A 517 48.01 26.86 1.42
CA GLU A 517 47.23 27.43 0.31
C GLU A 517 48.06 28.42 -0.54
N PRO A 518 47.48 28.92 -1.65
CA PRO A 518 47.51 30.38 -1.84
C PRO A 518 46.17 31.00 -2.28
N ASN A 519 45.87 32.18 -1.73
CA ASN A 519 44.86 33.12 -2.25
C ASN A 519 45.50 34.12 -3.24
N GLY A 520 44.73 34.64 -4.22
CA GLY A 520 45.21 35.69 -5.12
C GLY A 520 44.12 36.26 -6.05
N ASN A 521 43.84 37.56 -5.91
CA ASN A 521 42.90 38.29 -6.77
C ASN A 521 43.56 38.87 -8.03
N GLY A 522 42.78 39.07 -9.10
CA GLY A 522 43.18 39.84 -10.28
C GLY A 522 41.97 40.24 -11.15
N ILE A 523 41.85 41.53 -11.46
CA ILE A 523 40.75 42.12 -12.26
C ILE A 523 41.29 42.57 -13.63
N TYR A 524 40.69 42.08 -14.72
CA TYR A 524 40.72 42.60 -16.11
C TYR A 524 39.63 41.86 -16.93
N GLU A 525 38.90 42.41 -17.90
CA GLU A 525 38.62 43.83 -18.19
C GLU A 525 37.23 43.97 -18.87
N GLN A 526 37.14 44.12 -20.20
CA GLN A 526 35.89 44.46 -20.94
C GLN A 526 35.76 43.85 -22.34
N ALA A 527 34.51 43.84 -22.82
CA ALA A 527 34.03 43.97 -24.21
C ALA A 527 34.36 42.89 -25.27
N ASN A 528 33.30 42.29 -25.81
CA ASN A 528 32.76 42.82 -27.07
C ASN A 528 31.26 42.48 -27.24
N GLU A 529 30.48 43.47 -27.71
CA GLU A 529 29.11 43.26 -28.18
C GLU A 529 29.13 42.72 -29.62
N PHE A 530 28.05 42.03 -30.05
CA PHE A 530 27.51 42.25 -31.39
C PHE A 530 26.01 41.89 -31.44
N HIS A 531 25.20 42.82 -31.94
CA HIS A 531 23.78 42.60 -32.24
C HIS A 531 23.60 41.63 -33.42
N TYR A 532 22.47 40.90 -33.47
CA TYR A 532 21.39 41.21 -34.43
C TYR A 532 20.13 40.34 -34.20
N LEU A 533 18.97 41.01 -34.05
CA LEU A 533 17.64 40.49 -34.37
C LEU A 533 17.14 41.21 -35.63
N PRO A 534 16.45 40.52 -36.54
CA PRO A 534 14.98 40.68 -36.65
C PRO A 534 14.26 39.32 -36.78
N SER A 535 12.99 39.09 -36.42
CA SER A 535 11.77 39.92 -36.19
C SER A 535 10.82 40.06 -37.41
N LEU A 536 9.52 39.82 -37.12
CA LEU A 536 8.28 40.15 -37.85
C LEU A 536 7.62 39.18 -38.89
N THR A 537 6.29 39.09 -38.76
CA THR A 537 5.22 38.77 -39.76
C THR A 537 5.08 37.34 -40.32
N SER A 538 3.88 36.84 -40.71
CA SER A 538 2.52 37.43 -40.70
C SER A 538 1.35 36.43 -40.62
N THR A 539 0.26 36.87 -39.98
CA THR A 539 -1.18 36.78 -40.36
C THR A 539 -1.71 35.70 -41.32
N THR A 540 -2.82 35.03 -40.94
CA THR A 540 -4.07 34.90 -41.73
C THR A 540 -5.25 34.46 -40.85
N VAL A 541 -6.47 34.90 -41.17
CA VAL A 541 -7.75 34.63 -40.47
C VAL A 541 -8.74 33.97 -41.44
N GLN A 542 -9.61 33.08 -40.94
CA GLN A 542 -10.93 32.82 -41.54
C GLN A 542 -12.01 32.73 -40.46
N GLN A 543 -13.15 33.39 -40.70
CA GLN A 543 -14.42 33.21 -40.00
C GLN A 543 -15.22 32.09 -40.71
N ILE A 544 -16.23 31.47 -40.09
CA ILE A 544 -17.69 31.73 -40.20
C ILE A 544 -18.31 30.51 -39.44
N ASP A 545 -19.38 30.57 -38.64
CA ASP A 545 -20.70 31.18 -38.87
C ASP A 545 -21.45 31.52 -37.55
N THR A 546 -22.63 32.15 -37.65
CA THR A 546 -23.59 32.34 -36.52
C THR A 546 -25.01 31.92 -36.91
N PRO A 547 -25.93 31.80 -35.94
CA PRO A 547 -27.25 32.38 -36.19
C PRO A 547 -27.80 33.21 -35.03
N THR A 548 -28.48 34.31 -35.38
CA THR A 548 -29.10 35.28 -34.48
C THR A 548 -30.52 34.88 -34.07
N ARG A 549 -31.00 35.40 -32.93
CA ARG A 549 -32.42 35.72 -32.72
C ARG A 549 -32.55 37.01 -31.91
N GLU A 550 -33.56 37.82 -32.24
CA GLU A 550 -33.63 39.24 -31.89
C GLU A 550 -34.45 39.57 -30.64
N SER A 551 -34.28 40.82 -30.21
CA SER A 551 -34.94 41.51 -29.08
C SER A 551 -36.42 41.85 -29.35
N ASN A 552 -37.22 42.06 -28.31
CA ASN A 552 -37.90 43.35 -28.02
C ASN A 552 -38.89 43.28 -26.84
N GLY A 553 -38.95 44.38 -26.08
CA GLY A 553 -39.87 44.62 -24.96
C GLY A 553 -39.42 45.89 -24.22
N SER A 554 -40.19 46.98 -24.31
CA SER A 554 -39.70 48.34 -24.07
C SER A 554 -40.67 49.21 -23.28
N PHE A 555 -40.15 50.01 -22.32
CA PHE A 555 -40.72 51.26 -21.77
C PHE A 555 -42.10 51.10 -21.05
N GLU A 556 -42.54 51.95 -20.11
CA GLU A 556 -42.19 53.35 -19.78
C GLU A 556 -41.99 53.54 -18.25
N ASP A 557 -41.31 54.62 -17.84
CA ASP A 557 -41.21 55.12 -16.46
C ASP A 557 -42.05 56.41 -16.29
N GLU A 558 -42.73 56.59 -15.15
CA GLU A 558 -43.18 57.88 -14.58
C GLU A 558 -43.60 57.64 -13.10
N ASP A 559 -43.37 58.52 -12.11
CA ASP A 559 -42.30 59.50 -11.87
C ASP A 559 -42.32 59.96 -10.38
N ALA A 560 -41.34 60.75 -9.94
CA ALA A 560 -41.21 61.43 -8.63
C ALA A 560 -40.96 60.53 -7.38
N ASP A 561 -40.20 60.94 -6.34
CA ASP A 561 -39.68 62.25 -5.93
C ASP A 561 -38.22 62.19 -5.38
N ILE A 562 -37.43 63.24 -5.66
CA ILE A 562 -36.57 64.07 -4.75
C ILE A 562 -35.93 63.38 -3.50
N ASP A 563 -34.62 63.49 -3.17
CA ASP A 563 -33.54 64.42 -3.57
C ASP A 563 -32.14 63.74 -3.55
N GLN A 564 -31.08 64.47 -3.97
CA GLN A 564 -29.67 64.10 -3.77
C GLN A 564 -29.11 64.63 -2.45
N THR A 565 -28.26 63.86 -1.75
CA THR A 565 -27.05 64.39 -1.10
C THR A 565 -26.04 63.29 -0.74
N ASP A 566 -24.81 63.69 -0.45
CA ASP A 566 -23.65 62.81 -0.26
C ASP A 566 -23.47 62.35 1.21
N SER A 567 -22.92 61.15 1.39
CA SER A 567 -22.24 60.63 2.58
C SER A 567 -23.05 60.20 3.83
N GLN A 568 -22.65 59.03 4.36
CA GLN A 568 -22.96 58.38 5.66
C GLN A 568 -24.35 57.74 5.88
N CYS A 569 -24.34 56.40 5.93
CA CYS A 569 -24.95 55.55 6.96
C CYS A 569 -24.08 54.27 7.02
N GLN A 570 -23.27 54.03 8.06
CA GLN A 570 -23.58 53.66 9.45
C GLN A 570 -24.10 52.22 9.62
N GLU A 571 -23.59 51.58 10.65
CA GLU A 571 -23.80 50.18 11.00
C GLU A 571 -25.23 49.93 11.50
N GLN A 572 -25.80 48.77 11.17
CA GLN A 572 -26.67 48.08 12.13
C GLN A 572 -26.07 46.72 12.45
N SER A 573 -25.51 46.66 13.65
CA SER A 573 -24.76 45.56 14.21
C SER A 573 -25.53 44.25 14.26
N ASN A 574 -24.83 43.15 13.99
CA ASN A 574 -24.91 42.01 14.89
C ASN A 574 -23.48 41.56 15.23
N GLN A 575 -23.04 41.82 16.47
CA GLN A 575 -21.62 41.69 16.85
C GLN A 575 -21.23 40.24 17.11
N GLY A 576 -20.73 39.58 16.06
CA GLY A 576 -19.72 38.53 16.20
C GLY A 576 -18.36 39.12 15.85
N ASN A 577 -17.40 39.13 16.79
CA ASN A 577 -16.06 39.66 16.55
C ASN A 577 -15.16 38.59 15.87
N TYR A 578 -15.66 38.10 14.72
CA TYR A 578 -15.09 37.00 13.95
C TYR A 578 -13.95 37.49 13.04
N MET A 579 -12.92 36.66 12.88
CA MET A 579 -11.80 36.97 11.98
C MET A 579 -12.23 36.79 10.52
N LYS A 580 -11.85 37.72 9.65
CA LYS A 580 -12.22 37.63 8.21
C LYS A 580 -11.20 36.82 7.44
N ALA A 581 -11.69 36.10 6.44
CA ALA A 581 -10.86 35.37 5.49
C ALA A 581 -11.38 35.52 4.06
N TYR A 582 -10.47 35.28 3.11
CA TYR A 582 -10.76 35.24 1.67
C TYR A 582 -10.49 33.84 1.14
N ALA A 583 -11.40 33.31 0.33
CA ALA A 583 -11.22 32.02 -0.35
C ALA A 583 -10.11 32.10 -1.41
N LEU A 584 -9.14 31.19 -1.33
CA LEU A 584 -8.02 31.07 -2.28
C LEU A 584 -8.36 30.24 -3.52
N TYR A 585 -9.37 29.37 -3.42
CA TYR A 585 -9.79 28.45 -4.46
C TYR A 585 -11.31 28.19 -4.37
N ASP A 586 -11.93 27.83 -5.49
CA ASP A 586 -13.31 27.36 -5.52
C ASP A 586 -13.46 26.05 -4.74
N PHE A 587 -14.51 25.94 -3.93
CA PHE A 587 -14.85 24.73 -3.17
C PHE A 587 -16.36 24.47 -3.24
N ASN A 588 -16.73 23.24 -3.59
CA ASN A 588 -18.12 22.82 -3.74
C ASN A 588 -18.52 21.88 -2.58
N GLY A 589 -19.16 22.41 -1.53
CA GLY A 589 -19.62 21.63 -0.38
C GLY A 589 -20.67 20.56 -0.70
N HIS A 590 -21.39 20.71 -1.82
CA HIS A 590 -22.33 19.69 -2.30
C HIS A 590 -21.64 18.45 -2.91
N GLY A 591 -20.33 18.54 -3.14
CA GLY A 591 -19.53 17.51 -3.78
C GLY A 591 -19.78 17.40 -5.29
N ASN A 592 -18.75 17.02 -6.02
CA ASN A 592 -18.95 16.55 -7.40
C ASN A 592 -19.40 15.08 -7.33
N ASN A 593 -20.41 14.71 -8.11
CA ASN A 593 -21.08 13.40 -8.12
C ASN A 593 -22.03 13.11 -6.93
N GLY A 594 -22.58 14.13 -6.27
CA GLY A 594 -23.68 13.96 -5.30
C GLY A 594 -23.30 13.38 -3.94
N CYS A 595 -22.01 13.20 -3.66
CA CYS A 595 -21.53 12.89 -2.32
C CYS A 595 -21.53 14.17 -1.47
N GLN A 596 -22.67 14.48 -0.86
CA GLN A 596 -22.87 15.66 -0.04
C GLN A 596 -22.01 15.59 1.23
N TYR A 597 -21.06 16.52 1.38
CA TYR A 597 -20.33 16.69 2.64
C TYR A 597 -21.27 17.31 3.67
N VAL A 598 -21.48 16.61 4.79
CA VAL A 598 -22.42 17.04 5.83
C VAL A 598 -21.99 18.40 6.39
N ASN A 599 -22.86 19.40 6.29
CA ASN A 599 -22.63 20.79 6.72
C ASN A 599 -21.44 21.51 6.05
N ALA A 600 -21.00 21.11 4.85
CA ALA A 600 -20.00 21.87 4.10
C ALA A 600 -20.61 23.06 3.33
N ALA A 601 -19.92 24.20 3.31
CA ALA A 601 -20.32 25.37 2.54
C ALA A 601 -19.70 25.37 1.13
N SER A 602 -20.38 25.93 0.13
CA SER A 602 -19.76 26.22 -1.18
C SER A 602 -19.23 27.66 -1.21
N MET A 603 -18.02 27.86 -1.71
CA MET A 603 -17.37 29.17 -1.84
C MET A 603 -16.62 29.33 -3.17
N CYS A 604 -16.52 30.56 -3.65
CA CYS A 604 -15.82 30.93 -4.89
C CYS A 604 -14.49 31.65 -4.59
N THR A 605 -13.50 31.52 -5.48
CA THR A 605 -12.20 32.18 -5.36
C THR A 605 -12.35 33.70 -5.20
N GLY A 606 -11.77 34.27 -4.15
CA GLY A 606 -11.86 35.70 -3.80
C GLY A 606 -13.04 36.08 -2.91
N GLU A 607 -13.96 35.16 -2.61
CA GLU A 607 -15.11 35.41 -1.74
C GLU A 607 -14.68 35.68 -0.28
N CYS A 608 -15.29 36.67 0.37
CA CYS A 608 -15.01 37.07 1.74
C CYS A 608 -15.99 36.39 2.71
N VAL A 609 -15.45 35.82 3.79
CA VAL A 609 -16.19 35.02 4.78
C VAL A 609 -15.68 35.32 6.20
N ASP A 610 -16.56 35.16 7.18
CA ASP A 610 -16.25 35.33 8.60
C ASP A 610 -15.96 33.94 9.23
N ILE A 611 -14.87 33.80 9.98
CA ILE A 611 -14.50 32.54 10.66
C ILE A 611 -15.27 32.42 11.98
N LEU A 612 -16.08 31.36 12.09
CA LEU A 612 -16.82 31.02 13.32
C LEU A 612 -16.00 30.14 14.27
N GLU A 613 -15.28 29.15 13.72
CA GLU A 613 -14.50 28.16 14.47
C GLU A 613 -13.18 27.88 13.72
N ASP A 614 -12.04 28.09 14.39
CA ASP A 614 -10.69 27.84 13.86
C ASP A 614 -10.34 26.34 13.79
N ASP A 615 -9.45 25.98 12.86
CA ASP A 615 -8.90 24.62 12.72
C ASP A 615 -8.18 24.16 13.99
N HIS A 616 -8.64 23.06 14.60
CA HIS A 616 -8.04 22.45 15.80
C HIS A 616 -7.03 21.33 15.49
N GLY A 617 -6.62 21.20 14.22
CA GLY A 617 -5.70 20.19 13.72
C GLY A 617 -6.34 19.07 12.89
N ASP A 618 -7.59 19.24 12.44
CA ASP A 618 -8.31 18.28 11.60
C ASP A 618 -8.39 18.70 10.11
N GLY A 619 -7.99 19.93 9.78
CA GLY A 619 -7.94 20.46 8.42
C GLY A 619 -9.18 21.22 7.97
N TRP A 620 -10.16 21.45 8.85
CA TRP A 620 -11.41 22.15 8.53
C TRP A 620 -11.58 23.42 9.38
N THR A 621 -12.06 24.47 8.73
CA THR A 621 -12.45 25.75 9.37
C THR A 621 -13.95 25.94 9.16
N ARG A 622 -14.68 26.39 10.18
CA ARG A 622 -16.11 26.72 10.04
C ARG A 622 -16.27 28.20 9.71
N ILE A 623 -16.99 28.49 8.62
CA ILE A 623 -17.20 29.84 8.11
C ILE A 623 -18.67 30.23 8.09
N GLN A 624 -18.93 31.54 8.09
CA GLN A 624 -20.19 32.16 7.70
C GLN A 624 -19.98 33.08 6.49
N LYS A 625 -20.92 33.06 5.55
CA LYS A 625 -20.93 33.89 4.34
C LYS A 625 -21.78 35.15 4.58
N LEU A 626 -21.60 36.16 3.73
CA LEU A 626 -22.36 37.41 3.76
C LEU A 626 -23.89 37.22 3.56
N ASP A 627 -24.32 36.10 2.95
CA ASP A 627 -25.73 35.70 2.83
C ASP A 627 -26.30 35.05 4.11
N GLY A 628 -25.49 34.91 5.17
CA GLY A 628 -25.85 34.30 6.44
C GLY A 628 -25.68 32.77 6.49
N SER A 629 -25.45 32.09 5.35
CA SER A 629 -25.19 30.65 5.34
C SER A 629 -23.87 30.30 6.02
N SER A 630 -23.80 29.15 6.68
CA SER A 630 -22.59 28.69 7.39
C SER A 630 -22.29 27.23 7.13
N GLY A 631 -21.02 26.86 7.19
CA GLY A 631 -20.57 25.48 7.00
C GLY A 631 -19.06 25.33 7.07
N PHE A 632 -18.58 24.11 6.92
CA PHE A 632 -17.16 23.77 6.94
C PHE A 632 -16.53 23.87 5.56
N VAL A 633 -15.28 24.35 5.51
CA VAL A 633 -14.42 24.39 4.33
C VAL A 633 -12.99 23.98 4.72
N PRO A 634 -12.15 23.48 3.79
CA PRO A 634 -10.78 23.11 4.11
C PRO A 634 -9.97 24.36 4.50
N SER A 635 -9.27 24.33 5.63
CA SER A 635 -8.55 25.49 6.18
C SER A 635 -7.47 26.02 5.24
N SER A 636 -6.86 25.13 4.45
CA SER A 636 -5.86 25.43 3.43
C SER A 636 -6.42 26.19 2.21
N TYR A 637 -7.73 26.33 2.10
CA TYR A 637 -8.39 27.12 1.05
C TYR A 637 -8.72 28.55 1.53
N LEU A 638 -8.40 28.92 2.77
CA LEU A 638 -8.67 30.24 3.33
C LEU A 638 -7.38 31.07 3.49
N ARG A 639 -7.52 32.39 3.33
CA ARG A 639 -6.50 33.39 3.67
C ARG A 639 -7.07 34.38 4.65
N ILE A 640 -6.67 34.27 5.91
CA ILE A 640 -7.05 35.20 6.99
C ILE A 640 -6.55 36.62 6.67
N ASP A 641 -7.40 37.62 6.90
CA ASP A 641 -7.03 39.03 6.81
C ASP A 641 -6.29 39.49 8.07
N PRO A 642 -4.99 39.88 7.97
CA PRO A 642 -4.20 40.33 9.11
C PRO A 642 -4.73 41.62 9.76
N GLN A 643 -5.65 42.37 9.13
CA GLN A 643 -6.29 43.53 9.76
C GLN A 643 -7.37 43.14 10.80
N THR A 644 -7.75 41.87 10.89
CA THR A 644 -8.80 41.38 11.82
C THR A 644 -8.27 40.64 13.06
N LEU A 645 -6.96 40.72 13.32
CA LEU A 645 -6.33 40.12 14.50
C LEU A 645 -6.74 40.84 15.80
N PRO A 646 -7.31 40.14 16.81
CA PRO A 646 -7.66 40.75 18.10
C PRO A 646 -6.38 41.19 18.84
N THR A 647 -6.26 42.50 19.09
CA THR A 647 -5.05 43.09 19.69
C THR A 647 -5.06 42.96 21.22
N SER A 648 -4.38 41.95 21.75
CA SER A 648 -4.08 41.78 23.19
C SER A 648 -2.91 40.81 23.40
N SER A 649 -1.89 41.06 24.22
CA SER A 649 -1.45 42.31 24.87
C SER A 649 0.06 42.23 25.11
N GLN A 650 0.79 43.34 24.96
CA GLN A 650 2.16 43.44 25.47
C GLN A 650 2.14 43.69 26.98
N GLN A 651 3.14 43.17 27.71
CA GLN A 651 4.03 43.99 28.56
C GLN A 651 5.17 43.15 29.17
N ILE A 652 6.41 43.67 29.02
CA ILE A 652 7.50 43.68 30.03
C ILE A 652 8.05 42.27 30.44
N GLU A 653 9.37 42.02 30.47
CA GLU A 653 10.46 42.90 30.90
C GLU A 653 11.76 42.78 30.07
N SER A 654 12.58 43.83 30.12
CA SER A 654 13.89 43.91 29.44
C SER A 654 15.05 43.55 30.38
N GLY A 655 15.88 42.58 29.99
CA GLY A 655 17.13 42.25 30.69
C GLY A 655 18.31 42.13 29.72
N ARG A 656 19.37 42.93 29.93
CA ARG A 656 20.67 42.71 29.28
C ARG A 656 21.44 41.64 30.07
N PHE A 657 21.99 40.64 29.40
CA PHE A 657 23.44 40.49 29.23
C PHE A 657 23.78 39.55 28.08
#